data_AF-A0A7V7ZA49-F1
#
_entry.id   AF-A0A7V7ZA49-F1
#
_cell.length_a   1.000
_cell.length_b   1.000
_cell.length_c   1.000
_cell.angle_alpha   90.00
_cell.angle_beta   90.00
_cell.angle_gamma   90.00
#
_symmetry.space_group_name_H-M   'P 1'
#
loop_
_entity.id
_entity.type
_entity.pdbx_description
1 polymer ?
#
loop_
_entity_poly.entity_id
_entity_poly.type
_entity_poly.pdbx_seq_one_letter_code
_entity_poly.pdbx_strand_id
1 'polypeptide(L)'
;MSALVGARDVRIMNTVPRYAAPTDRALLLTPSATLFEVSVGGAPTPESITFAALMLGAVGDITFSSKPAVPLAVANGNAVLRYADMSASVVTVTASAVIDGLTYYARQTVAKQQALDLTPPPAPTGLVATGTPATIVLRWGAAPASYSNLSHTEVWRATVNSLAQAALVGRADGREYVDPVGPGATRYYWIRYVSRASIPGPFNANGGTVGASDVEVEHLLQVLTEQITESQLHAELGQKIELIEPMQDAIVDLQQAYGDTASAAASAAQAAQAAAEALLDAARADAAAGGASQYAGQASQSATNASTAASAASTAAGQSSQSATNSSGSAAAAANSASTAATAAGAAGASATAASTSRDTAAGSATAAGVQAAASSQSAVEAKAARDAASGSASAALQSASTASASSTAAGDAASQAASSALLAVESRNAADGSAAAAAGSASTAGTKSTEAGQSAEAARVDRIAAQAAQGLAAGSAQAASGSASTADARATAAGQSAAAASNSASTAGTAASQAGVYQQQAAQSATNADGSASSAASYLQQSQALLNDPITGLQASYAAVKVQAVATANSLAGTQAKYSVQLDADNVVGGLELLAGGGRLDFGVRATTFFIAAPAGSGIAAAVPFIVRTMETVIGGVTIPIGMYVADAFIQNASITNAKIGGDIWSSNFVVGQSGWRLYRSGDMEINNLRARGYVLGGAFVDVNWPTTGTGYYLGPDVFRMGSYASGKYFEVAGNGNVIAPGFTIINGRATFSGSVVSGVAPGFRIEQGPDDPVYAMWAGSGAKTDANAIFFLKRSGAGYFGGSLSAGTLRTAVTNPSYDPAAQLVDGPFGSNGGTINVVCSLSWQHGRSSRGDNYVAGSGSNAVTIWLYRTIGAGAEALVQTATFSGATSIVNSSDPDTQSTCSQSIDGSFTYTDTAASNQNRIYRAVVAITQQNVTTTPRPGGGSADPDVLYQRLTLITTE
;
A
#
# COMPACT_ATOMS: atom_id res chain seq x y z
N MET A 1 26.72 55.23 14.43
CA MET A 1 27.40 53.92 14.54
C MET A 1 26.77 53.00 13.49
N SER A 2 27.56 52.61 12.49
CA SER A 2 27.10 51.83 11.33
C SER A 2 26.60 50.45 11.75
N ALA A 3 25.48 50.04 11.16
CA ALA A 3 24.78 48.79 11.45
C ALA A 3 25.64 47.57 11.04
N LEU A 4 26.17 46.87 12.05
CA LEU A 4 26.74 45.53 11.93
C LEU A 4 25.72 44.43 12.25
N VAL A 5 24.42 44.68 12.07
CA VAL A 5 23.35 43.73 12.40
C VAL A 5 22.77 43.19 11.10
N GLY A 6 23.36 42.09 10.62
CA GLY A 6 22.90 41.37 9.44
C GLY A 6 23.93 40.33 8.98
N ALA A 7 25.21 40.65 9.05
CA ALA A 7 26.27 39.71 8.64
C ALA A 7 26.44 38.52 9.61
N ARG A 8 26.18 38.71 10.91
CA ARG A 8 26.26 37.64 11.92
C ARG A 8 25.08 36.68 11.83
N ASP A 9 23.88 37.20 11.64
CA ASP A 9 22.66 36.38 11.54
C ASP A 9 22.58 35.62 10.22
N VAL A 10 23.07 36.19 9.11
CA VAL A 10 23.23 35.46 7.85
C VAL A 10 24.31 34.38 7.94
N ARG A 11 25.40 34.62 8.68
CA ARG A 11 26.43 33.59 8.94
C ARG A 11 25.94 32.48 9.86
N ILE A 12 25.08 32.77 10.83
CA ILE A 12 24.50 31.77 11.74
C ILE A 12 23.37 30.99 11.04
N MET A 13 22.52 31.64 10.23
CA MET A 13 21.50 30.93 9.45
C MET A 13 22.11 29.96 8.42
N ASN A 14 23.25 30.31 7.83
CA ASN A 14 23.97 29.42 6.90
C ASN A 14 24.78 28.30 7.59
N THR A 15 24.92 28.30 8.93
CA THR A 15 25.59 27.22 9.68
C THR A 15 24.63 26.24 10.37
N VAL A 16 23.31 26.45 10.31
CA VAL A 16 22.31 25.52 10.85
C VAL A 16 21.81 24.59 9.72
N PRO A 17 22.03 23.26 9.79
CA PRO A 17 21.72 22.31 8.71
C PRO A 17 20.25 22.31 8.25
N ARG A 18 19.31 22.78 9.08
CA ARG A 18 17.86 22.73 8.83
C ARG A 18 17.33 23.79 7.84
N TYR A 19 18.14 24.78 7.47
CA TYR A 19 17.71 25.88 6.59
C TYR A 19 18.50 25.97 5.27
N ALA A 20 19.36 24.99 4.96
CA ALA A 20 19.93 24.86 3.64
C ALA A 20 18.84 24.42 2.64
N ALA A 21 18.80 25.03 1.45
CA ALA A 21 17.92 24.58 0.37
C ALA A 21 18.14 23.07 0.11
N PRO A 22 17.08 22.27 -0.14
CA PRO A 22 17.24 20.86 -0.42
C PRO A 22 18.10 20.72 -1.68
N THR A 23 19.34 20.34 -1.47
CA THR A 23 20.24 19.94 -2.55
C THR A 23 19.94 18.48 -2.78
N ASP A 24 19.41 18.13 -3.96
CA ASP A 24 19.30 16.74 -4.37
C ASP A 24 20.72 16.14 -4.34
N ARG A 25 20.97 15.31 -3.34
CA ARG A 25 22.26 14.67 -3.11
C ARG A 25 22.19 13.26 -3.66
N ALA A 26 22.99 12.99 -4.69
CA ALA A 26 23.05 11.69 -5.33
C ALA A 26 24.51 11.32 -5.61
N LEU A 27 24.85 10.06 -5.35
CA LEU A 27 26.13 9.48 -5.77
C LEU A 27 25.91 8.78 -7.11
N LEU A 28 26.59 9.24 -8.16
CA LEU A 28 26.58 8.61 -9.47
C LEU A 28 27.87 7.82 -9.68
N LEU A 29 27.76 6.66 -10.33
CA LEU A 29 28.88 5.80 -10.71
C LEU A 29 28.80 5.48 -12.19
N THR A 30 29.76 5.97 -12.97
CA THR A 30 29.81 5.81 -14.43
C THR A 30 31.01 4.95 -14.82
N PRO A 31 30.81 3.76 -15.42
CA PRO A 31 31.92 2.95 -15.91
C PRO A 31 32.29 3.30 -17.36
N SER A 32 33.55 3.14 -17.73
CA SER A 32 34.01 3.35 -19.12
C SER A 32 33.57 2.25 -20.09
N ALA A 33 33.19 1.07 -19.57
CA ALA A 33 32.55 -0.02 -20.30
C ALA A 33 31.78 -0.93 -19.31
N THR A 34 30.81 -1.72 -19.79
CA THR A 34 30.00 -2.61 -18.95
C THR A 34 30.45 -4.07 -18.96
N LEU A 35 31.39 -4.45 -19.84
CA LEU A 35 31.94 -5.80 -19.93
C LEU A 35 33.36 -5.81 -20.52
N PHE A 36 34.07 -6.91 -20.28
CA PHE A 36 35.32 -7.26 -20.94
C PHE A 36 35.05 -8.27 -22.05
N GLU A 37 35.22 -7.87 -23.30
CA GLU A 37 35.21 -8.82 -24.42
C GLU A 37 36.55 -9.52 -24.48
N VAL A 38 36.53 -10.84 -24.43
CA VAL A 38 37.74 -11.67 -24.47
C VAL A 38 37.82 -12.29 -25.86
N SER A 39 38.85 -11.91 -26.61
CA SER A 39 39.18 -12.56 -27.88
C SER A 39 39.47 -14.05 -27.68
N VAL A 40 39.40 -14.84 -28.76
CA VAL A 40 39.78 -16.26 -28.72
C VAL A 40 41.25 -16.46 -28.28
N GLY A 41 42.10 -15.44 -28.48
CA GLY A 41 43.49 -15.39 -28.00
C GLY A 41 43.67 -14.94 -26.54
N GLY A 42 42.59 -14.72 -25.79
CA GLY A 42 42.62 -14.37 -24.37
C GLY A 42 42.87 -12.89 -24.05
N ALA A 43 43.13 -12.04 -25.06
CA ALA A 43 43.31 -10.61 -24.88
C ALA A 43 41.94 -9.92 -24.66
N PRO A 44 41.78 -9.15 -23.56
CA PRO A 44 40.55 -8.43 -23.26
C PRO A 44 40.46 -7.09 -23.99
N THR A 45 39.25 -6.62 -24.29
CA THR A 45 38.98 -5.26 -24.78
C THR A 45 37.80 -4.66 -23.99
N PRO A 46 37.99 -3.51 -23.30
CA PRO A 46 39.26 -2.84 -22.98
C PRO A 46 40.13 -3.63 -21.98
N GLU A 47 41.40 -3.28 -21.74
CA GLU A 47 42.25 -3.98 -20.74
C GLU A 47 41.90 -3.63 -19.29
N SER A 48 41.26 -2.48 -19.09
CA SER A 48 40.75 -2.03 -17.79
C SER A 48 39.48 -1.18 -17.96
N ILE A 49 38.65 -1.18 -16.92
CA ILE A 49 37.43 -0.38 -16.84
C ILE A 49 37.59 0.60 -15.70
N THR A 50 37.42 1.88 -16.00
CA THR A 50 37.48 2.96 -15.02
C THR A 50 36.08 3.34 -14.59
N PHE A 51 35.88 3.45 -13.29
CA PHE A 51 34.64 3.85 -12.64
C PHE A 51 34.82 5.26 -12.08
N ALA A 52 34.16 6.23 -12.68
CA ALA A 52 34.13 7.60 -12.19
C ALA A 52 32.94 7.76 -11.26
N ALA A 53 33.21 8.12 -10.00
CA ALA A 53 32.19 8.43 -9.03
C ALA A 53 32.09 9.94 -8.84
N LEU A 54 30.88 10.49 -8.91
CA LEU A 54 30.62 11.90 -8.69
C LEU A 54 29.51 12.07 -7.65
N MET A 55 29.79 12.87 -6.63
CA MET A 55 28.77 13.29 -5.69
C MET A 55 28.13 14.60 -6.17
N LEU A 56 26.82 14.58 -6.42
CA LEU A 56 26.05 15.79 -6.72
C LEU A 56 25.56 16.44 -5.43
N GLY A 57 25.66 17.76 -5.34
CA GLY A 57 25.06 18.54 -4.25
C GLY A 57 25.77 18.44 -2.88
N ALA A 58 26.93 17.77 -2.79
CA ALA A 58 27.75 17.70 -1.59
C ALA A 58 29.22 17.32 -1.89
N VAL A 59 30.13 17.60 -0.96
CA VAL A 59 31.53 17.16 -1.00
C VAL A 59 31.73 16.13 0.12
N GLY A 60 32.23 14.94 -0.21
CA GLY A 60 32.50 13.88 0.75
C GLY A 60 33.46 12.84 0.19
N ASP A 61 34.15 12.12 1.07
CA ASP A 61 35.10 11.07 0.68
C ASP A 61 34.35 9.86 0.10
N ILE A 62 34.70 9.50 -1.14
CA ILE A 62 34.14 8.34 -1.83
C ILE A 62 35.06 7.14 -1.63
N THR A 63 34.49 6.06 -1.08
CA THR A 63 35.18 4.78 -0.92
C THR A 63 34.64 3.78 -1.94
N PHE A 64 35.52 2.95 -2.51
CA PHE A 64 35.15 1.89 -3.45
C PHE A 64 35.32 0.51 -2.83
N SER A 65 34.43 -0.40 -3.20
CA SER A 65 34.49 -1.82 -2.84
C SER A 65 34.04 -2.68 -4.02
N SER A 66 34.38 -3.97 -4.02
CA SER A 66 34.01 -4.91 -5.07
C SER A 66 33.48 -6.23 -4.50
N LYS A 67 32.59 -6.89 -5.24
CA LYS A 67 32.05 -8.22 -4.91
C LYS A 67 32.04 -9.13 -6.15
N PRO A 68 32.73 -10.28 -6.15
CA PRO A 68 33.70 -10.73 -5.14
C PRO A 68 34.87 -9.74 -5.01
N ALA A 69 35.58 -9.79 -3.88
CA ALA A 69 36.64 -8.83 -3.58
C ALA A 69 37.79 -8.98 -4.57
N VAL A 70 38.02 -7.94 -5.35
CA VAL A 70 39.12 -7.80 -6.30
C VAL A 70 39.85 -6.48 -6.05
N PRO A 71 41.19 -6.43 -6.20
CA PRO A 71 41.95 -5.19 -6.10
C PRO A 71 41.41 -4.12 -7.08
N LEU A 72 41.17 -2.91 -6.57
CA LEU A 72 40.80 -1.74 -7.37
C LEU A 72 41.90 -0.69 -7.18
N ALA A 73 42.50 -0.21 -8.26
CA ALA A 73 43.43 0.92 -8.18
C ALA A 73 42.61 2.22 -8.12
N VAL A 74 42.69 2.95 -7.01
CA VAL A 74 41.95 4.22 -6.83
C VAL A 74 42.90 5.39 -6.96
N ALA A 75 42.63 6.30 -7.89
CA ALA A 75 43.38 7.54 -8.08
C ALA A 75 42.44 8.67 -8.51
N ASN A 76 42.61 9.87 -7.94
CA ASN A 76 41.82 11.07 -8.28
C ASN A 76 40.29 10.87 -8.25
N GLY A 77 39.77 10.06 -7.31
CA GLY A 77 38.33 9.80 -7.17
C GLY A 77 37.74 8.75 -8.13
N ASN A 78 38.57 8.13 -8.99
CA ASN A 78 38.16 7.06 -9.89
C ASN A 78 38.75 5.71 -9.45
N ALA A 79 37.97 4.64 -9.55
CA ALA A 79 38.44 3.27 -9.34
C ALA A 79 38.69 2.57 -10.67
N VAL A 80 39.79 1.84 -10.80
CA VAL A 80 40.12 1.07 -12.01
C VAL A 80 40.08 -0.42 -11.68
N LEU A 81 39.26 -1.15 -12.44
CA LEU A 81 39.22 -2.61 -12.46
C LEU A 81 39.99 -3.12 -13.68
N ARG A 82 41.00 -3.95 -13.50
CA ARG A 82 41.71 -4.60 -14.61
C ARG A 82 41.14 -6.00 -14.86
N TYR A 83 41.12 -6.42 -16.12
CA TYR A 83 40.70 -7.78 -16.48
C TYR A 83 41.53 -8.87 -15.77
N ALA A 84 42.85 -8.64 -15.64
CA ALA A 84 43.78 -9.56 -14.99
C ALA A 84 43.50 -9.75 -13.48
N ASP A 85 42.91 -8.75 -12.83
CA ASP A 85 42.61 -8.78 -11.39
C ASP A 85 41.25 -9.45 -11.09
N MET A 86 40.43 -9.72 -12.12
CA MET A 86 39.16 -10.42 -11.98
C MET A 86 39.39 -11.94 -11.91
N SER A 87 39.26 -12.52 -10.73
CA SER A 87 39.25 -13.98 -10.54
C SER A 87 37.90 -14.64 -10.86
N ALA A 88 36.81 -13.85 -10.93
CA ALA A 88 35.46 -14.31 -11.26
C ALA A 88 34.97 -13.76 -12.61
N SER A 89 34.00 -14.44 -13.23
CA SER A 89 33.39 -14.02 -14.50
C SER A 89 32.52 -12.77 -14.37
N VAL A 90 32.14 -12.39 -13.15
CA VAL A 90 31.34 -11.21 -12.85
C VAL A 90 31.88 -10.54 -11.58
N VAL A 91 32.03 -9.21 -11.61
CA VAL A 91 32.40 -8.38 -10.45
C VAL A 91 31.44 -7.18 -10.37
N THR A 92 30.93 -6.90 -9.18
CA THR A 92 30.15 -5.69 -8.89
C THR A 92 31.00 -4.70 -8.11
N VAL A 93 31.24 -3.52 -8.67
CA VAL A 93 31.92 -2.39 -8.02
C VAL A 93 30.88 -1.48 -7.36
N THR A 94 31.09 -1.16 -6.09
CA THR A 94 30.24 -0.27 -5.29
C THR A 94 31.05 0.94 -4.84
N ALA A 95 30.59 2.14 -5.19
CA ALA A 95 31.03 3.38 -4.57
C ALA A 95 30.11 3.72 -3.39
N SER A 96 30.68 4.19 -2.29
CA SER A 96 29.94 4.63 -1.11
C SER A 96 30.52 5.92 -0.55
N ALA A 97 29.65 6.84 -0.12
CA ALA A 97 30.04 8.06 0.58
C ALA A 97 29.13 8.28 1.78
N VAL A 98 29.68 8.74 2.91
CA VAL A 98 28.92 9.07 4.12
C VAL A 98 28.91 10.59 4.27
N ILE A 99 27.73 11.19 4.25
CA ILE A 99 27.54 12.64 4.40
C ILE A 99 26.43 12.87 5.40
N ASP A 100 26.71 13.65 6.44
CA ASP A 100 25.75 13.97 7.51
C ASP A 100 25.10 12.72 8.15
N GLY A 101 25.85 11.62 8.26
CA GLY A 101 25.39 10.35 8.83
C GLY A 101 24.56 9.47 7.89
N LEU A 102 24.32 9.89 6.64
CA LEU A 102 23.64 9.12 5.61
C LEU A 102 24.65 8.53 4.62
N THR A 103 24.55 7.22 4.37
CA THR A 103 25.41 6.53 3.41
C THR A 103 24.72 6.44 2.05
N TYR A 104 25.36 7.00 1.03
CA TYR A 104 24.95 6.91 -0.36
C TYR A 104 25.71 5.79 -1.04
N TYR A 105 25.03 5.00 -1.88
CA TYR A 105 25.62 3.89 -2.62
C TYR A 105 25.33 4.01 -4.11
N ALA A 106 26.32 3.71 -4.93
CA ALA A 106 26.16 3.53 -6.36
C ALA A 106 26.87 2.23 -6.77
N ARG A 107 26.22 1.40 -7.59
CA ARG A 107 26.70 0.05 -7.93
C ARG A 107 26.73 -0.14 -9.44
N GLN A 108 27.77 -0.81 -9.92
CA GLN A 108 27.88 -1.25 -11.31
C GLN A 108 28.43 -2.66 -11.39
N THR A 109 27.93 -3.45 -12.35
CA THR A 109 28.31 -4.85 -12.55
C THR A 109 29.01 -5.01 -13.89
N VAL A 110 30.15 -5.71 -13.89
CA VAL A 110 30.97 -5.98 -15.06
C VAL A 110 31.17 -7.49 -15.23
N ALA A 111 31.04 -7.98 -16.47
CA ALA A 111 31.18 -9.39 -16.81
C ALA A 111 32.30 -9.67 -17.84
N LYS A 112 32.79 -10.91 -17.88
CA LYS A 112 33.65 -11.45 -18.94
C LYS A 112 32.80 -12.18 -19.97
N GLN A 113 32.97 -11.90 -21.26
CA GLN A 113 32.27 -12.61 -22.34
C GLN A 113 33.22 -12.95 -23.48
N GLN A 114 33.14 -14.18 -24.00
CA GLN A 114 33.93 -14.62 -25.14
C GLN A 114 33.28 -14.17 -26.45
N ALA A 115 34.08 -13.58 -27.35
CA ALA A 115 33.60 -13.17 -28.67
C ALA A 115 33.44 -14.39 -29.62
N LEU A 116 32.37 -14.43 -30.42
CA LEU A 116 32.19 -15.43 -31.47
C LEU A 116 33.09 -15.12 -32.69
N ASP A 117 33.74 -16.15 -33.24
CA ASP A 117 34.49 -16.03 -34.49
C ASP A 117 33.55 -16.15 -35.70
N LEU A 118 33.26 -15.00 -36.32
CA LEU A 118 32.38 -14.87 -37.48
C LEU A 118 33.16 -14.83 -38.81
N THR A 119 34.46 -15.16 -38.81
CA THR A 119 35.25 -15.13 -40.04
C THR A 119 34.74 -16.17 -41.05
N PRO A 120 34.34 -15.77 -42.27
CA PRO A 120 33.89 -16.72 -43.30
C PRO A 120 35.03 -17.65 -43.75
N PRO A 121 34.76 -18.94 -44.03
CA PRO A 121 35.77 -19.84 -44.59
C PRO A 121 36.23 -19.42 -45.99
N PRO A 122 37.49 -19.67 -46.37
CA PRO A 122 37.96 -19.50 -47.75
C PRO A 122 37.37 -20.56 -48.70
N ALA A 123 37.52 -20.36 -50.01
CA ALA A 123 37.08 -21.34 -51.02
C ALA A 123 37.91 -22.65 -50.91
N PRO A 124 37.28 -23.84 -50.98
CA PRO A 124 38.00 -25.10 -51.09
C PRO A 124 38.81 -25.20 -52.39
N THR A 125 39.91 -25.93 -52.38
CA THR A 125 40.77 -26.13 -53.55
C THR A 125 41.04 -27.62 -53.82
N GLY A 126 41.46 -27.94 -55.05
CA GLY A 126 41.91 -29.29 -55.41
C GLY A 126 40.82 -30.35 -55.50
N LEU A 127 39.56 -29.99 -55.79
CA LEU A 127 38.49 -30.95 -56.02
C LEU A 127 38.76 -31.78 -57.29
N VAL A 128 38.86 -33.10 -57.12
CA VAL A 128 38.98 -34.10 -58.20
C VAL A 128 37.84 -35.11 -58.10
N ALA A 129 37.38 -35.61 -59.24
CA ALA A 129 36.34 -36.63 -59.35
C ALA A 129 36.85 -37.82 -60.17
N THR A 130 36.81 -39.02 -59.60
CA THR A 130 37.30 -40.26 -60.22
C THR A 130 36.16 -41.25 -60.38
N GLY A 131 35.94 -41.74 -61.60
CA GLY A 131 34.97 -42.79 -61.89
C GLY A 131 35.43 -44.16 -61.43
N THR A 132 34.48 -44.96 -60.93
CA THR A 132 34.60 -46.42 -60.78
C THR A 132 33.29 -47.05 -61.28
N PRO A 133 33.21 -48.40 -61.45
CA PRO A 133 31.96 -49.03 -61.84
C PRO A 133 30.82 -48.64 -60.89
N ALA A 134 29.77 -48.03 -61.46
CA ALA A 134 28.58 -47.51 -60.79
C ALA A 134 28.74 -46.35 -59.77
N THR A 135 29.93 -45.81 -59.52
CA THR A 135 30.13 -44.69 -58.56
C THR A 135 31.16 -43.65 -59.02
N ILE A 136 31.10 -42.45 -58.44
CA ILE A 136 32.12 -41.40 -58.62
C ILE A 136 32.66 -41.00 -57.24
N VAL A 137 33.97 -41.07 -57.06
CA VAL A 137 34.66 -40.71 -55.81
C VAL A 137 35.23 -39.29 -55.94
N LEU A 138 34.87 -38.41 -55.01
CA LEU A 138 35.33 -37.02 -54.94
C LEU A 138 36.38 -36.88 -53.83
N ARG A 139 37.47 -36.16 -54.13
CA ARG A 139 38.51 -35.81 -53.14
C ARG A 139 38.90 -34.35 -53.27
N TRP A 140 39.25 -33.68 -52.16
CA TRP A 140 39.68 -32.28 -52.17
C TRP A 140 40.77 -31.97 -51.14
N GLY A 141 41.38 -30.79 -51.27
CA GLY A 141 42.45 -30.31 -50.39
C GLY A 141 41.98 -29.98 -48.97
N ALA A 142 42.94 -29.85 -48.05
CA ALA A 142 42.69 -29.33 -46.71
C ALA A 142 42.27 -27.85 -46.76
N ALA A 143 41.44 -27.40 -45.81
CA ALA A 143 41.33 -25.98 -45.54
C ALA A 143 42.71 -25.41 -45.10
N PRO A 144 43.02 -24.13 -45.41
CA PRO A 144 44.28 -23.52 -45.00
C PRO A 144 44.50 -23.63 -43.49
N ALA A 145 45.73 -23.93 -43.06
CA ALA A 145 46.06 -24.06 -41.64
C ALA A 145 45.78 -22.78 -40.81
N SER A 146 45.66 -21.63 -41.48
CA SER A 146 45.27 -20.35 -40.91
C SER A 146 43.77 -20.24 -40.57
N TYR A 147 42.93 -21.17 -41.02
CA TYR A 147 41.49 -21.18 -40.76
C TYR A 147 41.09 -22.40 -39.90
N SER A 148 40.95 -22.19 -38.59
CA SER A 148 40.63 -23.24 -37.61
C SER A 148 39.13 -23.38 -37.31
N ASN A 149 38.30 -22.46 -37.82
CA ASN A 149 36.86 -22.37 -37.54
C ASN A 149 35.98 -23.22 -38.50
N LEU A 150 36.54 -24.24 -39.16
CA LEU A 150 35.80 -25.11 -40.07
C LEU A 150 34.88 -26.08 -39.29
N SER A 151 33.65 -26.28 -39.80
CA SER A 151 32.72 -27.32 -39.33
C SER A 151 32.71 -28.52 -40.28
N HIS A 152 32.31 -28.33 -41.54
CA HIS A 152 32.17 -29.40 -42.55
C HIS A 152 32.25 -28.84 -43.98
N THR A 153 32.31 -29.72 -44.97
CA THR A 153 32.24 -29.38 -46.41
C THR A 153 30.91 -29.83 -46.99
N GLU A 154 30.22 -28.96 -47.71
CA GLU A 154 29.01 -29.32 -48.48
C GLU A 154 29.39 -29.76 -49.89
N VAL A 155 28.75 -30.81 -50.41
CA VAL A 155 28.95 -31.36 -51.76
C VAL A 155 27.67 -31.18 -52.59
N TRP A 156 27.82 -30.53 -53.73
CA TRP A 156 26.73 -30.15 -54.63
C TRP A 156 26.96 -30.77 -56.01
N ARG A 157 25.88 -31.24 -56.66
CA ARG A 157 25.93 -31.98 -57.94
C ARG A 157 24.88 -31.50 -58.92
N ALA A 158 25.22 -31.49 -60.21
CA ALA A 158 24.29 -31.31 -61.32
C ALA A 158 24.56 -32.31 -62.47
N THR A 159 23.57 -32.51 -63.33
CA THR A 159 23.70 -33.26 -64.60
C THR A 159 24.30 -32.42 -65.72
N VAL A 160 24.30 -31.10 -65.58
CA VAL A 160 24.89 -30.13 -66.50
C VAL A 160 25.90 -29.25 -65.75
N ASN A 161 26.85 -28.64 -66.47
CA ASN A 161 27.88 -27.79 -65.88
C ASN A 161 27.34 -26.40 -65.49
N SER A 162 26.41 -26.34 -64.54
CA SER A 162 25.80 -25.11 -64.03
C SER A 162 25.59 -25.17 -62.52
N LEU A 163 26.27 -24.31 -61.77
CA LEU A 163 26.13 -24.21 -60.32
C LEU A 163 24.69 -23.85 -59.89
N ALA A 164 23.96 -23.10 -60.71
CA ALA A 164 22.56 -22.74 -60.45
C ALA A 164 21.60 -23.94 -60.49
N GLN A 165 22.00 -25.03 -61.15
CA GLN A 165 21.24 -26.29 -61.21
C GLN A 165 21.82 -27.36 -60.27
N ALA A 166 22.84 -27.01 -59.48
CA ALA A 166 23.44 -27.93 -58.54
C ALA A 166 22.52 -28.11 -57.33
N ALA A 167 22.28 -29.37 -56.97
CA ALA A 167 21.58 -29.75 -55.75
C ALA A 167 22.59 -30.27 -54.72
N LEU A 168 22.36 -29.95 -53.44
CA LEU A 168 23.14 -30.51 -52.34
C LEU A 168 22.91 -32.03 -52.29
N VAL A 169 23.98 -32.81 -52.45
CA VAL A 169 23.93 -34.28 -52.44
C VAL A 169 24.50 -34.88 -51.16
N GLY A 170 25.34 -34.15 -50.44
CA GLY A 170 25.87 -34.63 -49.17
C GLY A 170 26.71 -33.60 -48.42
N ARG A 171 27.07 -33.97 -47.19
CA ARG A 171 28.02 -33.24 -46.34
C ARG A 171 29.14 -34.20 -45.95
N ALA A 172 30.36 -33.69 -45.92
CA ALA A 172 31.53 -34.45 -45.56
C ALA A 172 32.32 -33.73 -44.46
N ASP A 173 32.53 -34.42 -43.35
CA ASP A 173 33.40 -33.99 -42.26
C ASP A 173 34.89 -34.25 -42.57
N GLY A 174 35.15 -35.12 -43.57
CA GLY A 174 36.46 -35.46 -44.12
C GLY A 174 36.78 -34.78 -45.46
N ARG A 175 37.76 -35.32 -46.19
CA ARG A 175 38.24 -34.78 -47.49
C ARG A 175 37.83 -35.62 -48.71
N GLU A 176 36.87 -36.51 -48.51
CA GLU A 176 36.41 -37.48 -49.51
C GLU A 176 34.90 -37.66 -49.42
N TYR A 177 34.26 -37.91 -50.56
CA TYR A 177 32.83 -38.22 -50.67
C TYR A 177 32.59 -39.17 -51.84
N VAL A 178 31.78 -40.22 -51.65
CA VAL A 178 31.45 -41.20 -52.70
C VAL A 178 30.01 -40.99 -53.16
N ASP A 179 29.81 -40.78 -54.45
CA ASP A 179 28.50 -40.57 -55.05
C ASP A 179 28.09 -41.78 -55.93
N PRO A 180 27.08 -42.58 -55.53
CA PRO A 180 26.58 -43.68 -56.35
C PRO A 180 25.65 -43.16 -57.45
N VAL A 181 26.13 -43.17 -58.70
CA VAL A 181 25.43 -42.57 -59.84
C VAL A 181 24.92 -43.58 -60.87
N GLY A 182 25.23 -44.87 -60.69
CA GLY A 182 24.96 -45.94 -61.66
C GLY A 182 26.01 -45.99 -62.78
N PRO A 183 26.11 -47.08 -63.57
CA PRO A 183 27.14 -47.21 -64.61
C PRO A 183 26.93 -46.21 -65.76
N GLY A 184 28.01 -45.73 -66.37
CA GLY A 184 27.97 -44.82 -67.52
C GLY A 184 27.44 -43.39 -67.28
N ALA A 185 27.23 -42.94 -66.04
CA ALA A 185 26.73 -41.61 -65.72
C ALA A 185 27.83 -40.54 -65.68
N THR A 186 27.58 -39.36 -66.27
CA THR A 186 28.41 -38.15 -66.12
C THR A 186 27.72 -37.12 -65.21
N ARG A 187 28.48 -36.51 -64.28
CA ARG A 187 28.02 -35.52 -63.30
C ARG A 187 29.04 -34.39 -63.10
N TYR A 188 28.56 -33.22 -62.70
CA TYR A 188 29.38 -32.05 -62.36
C TYR A 188 29.25 -31.72 -60.88
N TYR A 189 30.36 -31.44 -60.21
CA TYR A 189 30.43 -31.27 -58.75
C TYR A 189 31.02 -29.93 -58.32
N TRP A 190 30.49 -29.40 -57.21
CA TRP A 190 30.99 -28.24 -56.49
C TRP A 190 31.04 -28.52 -55.00
N ILE A 191 31.98 -27.88 -54.30
CA ILE A 191 32.10 -27.97 -52.85
C ILE A 191 32.27 -26.60 -52.23
N ARG A 192 31.82 -26.42 -50.98
CA ARG A 192 32.12 -25.23 -50.16
C ARG A 192 32.32 -25.59 -48.70
N TYR A 193 33.15 -24.83 -48.00
CA TYR A 193 33.36 -24.95 -46.56
C TYR A 193 32.31 -24.18 -45.77
N VAL A 194 31.94 -24.68 -44.59
CA VAL A 194 31.01 -24.02 -43.66
C VAL A 194 31.66 -23.88 -42.28
N SER A 195 31.56 -22.70 -41.65
CA SER A 195 32.16 -22.44 -40.33
C SER A 195 31.35 -23.05 -39.18
N ARG A 196 31.92 -23.12 -37.97
CA ARG A 196 31.20 -23.56 -36.76
C ARG A 196 30.08 -22.60 -36.34
N ALA A 197 30.15 -21.34 -36.77
CA ALA A 197 29.09 -20.35 -36.65
C ALA A 197 28.03 -20.46 -37.77
N SER A 198 28.05 -21.55 -38.56
CA SER A 198 27.15 -21.80 -39.70
C SER A 198 27.22 -20.76 -40.81
N ILE A 199 28.39 -20.13 -41.00
CA ILE A 199 28.62 -19.16 -42.09
C ILE A 199 29.18 -19.93 -43.30
N PRO A 200 28.45 -19.95 -44.44
CA PRO A 200 28.92 -20.61 -45.65
C PRO A 200 30.02 -19.78 -46.34
N GLY A 201 31.11 -20.44 -46.71
CA GLY A 201 32.14 -19.88 -47.58
C GLY A 201 31.77 -19.97 -49.07
N PRO A 202 32.59 -19.37 -49.95
CA PRO A 202 32.42 -19.48 -51.40
C PRO A 202 32.63 -20.92 -51.89
N PHE A 203 32.04 -21.25 -53.05
CA PHE A 203 32.29 -22.53 -53.74
C PHE A 203 33.71 -22.60 -54.31
N ASN A 204 34.21 -23.82 -54.52
CA ASN A 204 35.56 -24.08 -55.03
C ASN A 204 35.83 -23.45 -56.41
N ALA A 205 34.80 -23.33 -57.26
CA ALA A 205 34.87 -22.68 -58.57
C ALA A 205 33.46 -22.37 -59.12
N ASN A 206 33.37 -21.59 -60.20
CA ASN A 206 32.09 -21.35 -60.90
C ASN A 206 31.70 -22.52 -61.82
N GLY A 207 32.66 -23.14 -62.51
CA GLY A 207 32.47 -24.38 -63.27
C GLY A 207 32.64 -25.61 -62.39
N GLY A 208 31.81 -26.64 -62.62
CA GLY A 208 31.83 -27.88 -61.85
C GLY A 208 32.92 -28.84 -62.31
N THR A 209 33.47 -29.60 -61.37
CA THR A 209 34.41 -30.69 -61.66
C THR A 209 33.62 -31.87 -62.23
N VAL A 210 33.97 -32.31 -63.44
CA VAL A 210 33.29 -33.44 -64.11
C VAL A 210 33.79 -34.78 -63.57
N GLY A 211 32.88 -35.71 -63.31
CA GLY A 211 33.16 -37.13 -63.06
C GLY A 211 32.27 -38.01 -63.93
N ALA A 212 32.81 -39.13 -64.42
CA ALA A 212 32.07 -40.12 -65.21
C ALA A 212 32.35 -41.52 -64.67
N SER A 213 31.31 -42.33 -64.45
CA SER A 213 31.43 -43.75 -64.02
C SER A 213 31.57 -44.69 -65.22
N ASP A 214 32.28 -45.81 -65.07
CA ASP A 214 32.51 -46.80 -66.14
C ASP A 214 31.27 -47.65 -66.50
N VAL A 215 31.31 -48.34 -67.65
CA VAL A 215 30.27 -49.24 -68.20
C VAL A 215 30.79 -50.69 -68.25
N GLU A 216 29.96 -51.72 -67.98
CA GLU A 216 30.41 -53.07 -67.60
C GLU A 216 30.39 -54.17 -68.71
N VAL A 217 30.28 -53.90 -70.02
CA VAL A 217 30.02 -54.99 -71.02
C VAL A 217 31.10 -55.23 -72.10
N GLU A 218 32.01 -54.30 -72.37
CA GLU A 218 32.97 -54.44 -73.49
C GLU A 218 34.17 -55.38 -73.25
N HIS A 219 34.43 -55.90 -72.04
CA HIS A 219 35.64 -56.73 -71.77
C HIS A 219 35.45 -58.25 -71.96
N LEU A 220 34.21 -58.76 -72.06
CA LEU A 220 33.93 -60.20 -72.15
C LEU A 220 33.71 -60.73 -73.58
N LEU A 221 33.48 -59.86 -74.57
CA LEU A 221 33.24 -60.25 -75.97
C LEU A 221 34.51 -60.36 -76.84
N GLN A 222 35.66 -59.88 -76.34
CA GLN A 222 36.94 -59.99 -77.04
C GLN A 222 37.62 -61.36 -76.84
N VAL A 223 37.19 -62.17 -75.87
CA VAL A 223 37.82 -63.46 -75.51
C VAL A 223 37.15 -64.68 -76.18
N LEU A 224 35.92 -64.57 -76.69
CA LEU A 224 35.18 -65.74 -77.19
C LEU A 224 35.11 -65.87 -78.73
N THR A 225 35.73 -64.97 -79.49
CA THR A 225 35.51 -64.87 -80.96
C THR A 225 36.67 -65.41 -81.83
N GLU A 226 37.65 -66.12 -81.26
CA GLU A 226 38.84 -66.57 -82.02
C GLU A 226 39.08 -68.10 -82.10
N GLN A 227 38.16 -68.98 -81.70
CA GLN A 227 38.40 -70.43 -81.83
C GLN A 227 37.19 -71.20 -82.34
N ILE A 228 37.14 -71.41 -83.67
CA ILE A 228 37.05 -72.72 -84.38
C ILE A 228 36.60 -72.48 -85.84
N THR A 229 37.41 -72.90 -86.81
CA THR A 229 37.14 -72.83 -88.27
C THR A 229 37.27 -74.19 -88.98
N GLU A 230 36.20 -74.54 -89.70
CA GLU A 230 36.01 -75.22 -91.01
C GLU A 230 36.93 -76.32 -91.60
N SER A 231 38.10 -76.67 -91.04
CA SER A 231 39.01 -77.61 -91.72
C SER A 231 38.78 -79.11 -91.46
N GLN A 232 37.76 -79.51 -90.69
CA GLN A 232 37.46 -80.93 -90.41
C GLN A 232 36.31 -81.53 -91.23
N LEU A 233 35.51 -80.72 -91.94
CA LEU A 233 34.23 -81.18 -92.52
C LEU A 233 34.35 -81.77 -93.94
N HIS A 234 35.49 -81.64 -94.63
CA HIS A 234 35.59 -81.95 -96.07
C HIS A 234 36.14 -83.35 -96.40
N ALA A 235 36.83 -84.03 -95.48
CA ALA A 235 37.54 -85.28 -95.82
C ALA A 235 36.66 -86.55 -95.78
N GLU A 236 35.64 -86.61 -94.93
CA GLU A 236 34.83 -87.84 -94.74
C GLU A 236 33.73 -88.04 -95.78
N LEU A 237 33.25 -86.97 -96.42
CA LEU A 237 32.14 -87.05 -97.38
C LEU A 237 32.56 -87.60 -98.76
N GLY A 238 33.85 -87.57 -99.10
CA GLY A 238 34.35 -88.07 -100.38
C GLY A 238 34.48 -89.59 -100.46
N GLN A 239 34.80 -90.27 -99.35
CA GLN A 239 35.07 -91.72 -99.36
C GLN A 239 33.81 -92.60 -99.37
N LYS A 240 32.62 -92.06 -99.07
CA LYS A 240 31.38 -92.84 -98.99
C LYS A 240 30.60 -92.96 -100.31
N ILE A 241 30.99 -92.23 -101.36
CA ILE A 241 30.25 -92.16 -102.63
C ILE A 241 30.59 -93.32 -103.60
N GLU A 242 31.67 -94.09 -103.38
CA GLU A 242 32.16 -95.10 -104.34
C GLU A 242 31.68 -96.57 -104.15
N LEU A 243 30.78 -96.91 -103.21
CA LEU A 243 30.45 -98.33 -102.90
C LEU A 243 28.97 -98.75 -103.10
N ILE A 244 28.25 -98.09 -104.01
CA ILE A 244 26.87 -98.43 -104.37
C ILE A 244 26.89 -99.63 -105.33
N GLU A 245 26.92 -100.89 -104.84
CA GLU A 245 26.45 -102.04 -105.66
C GLU A 245 26.12 -103.40 -104.97
N PRO A 246 26.03 -103.54 -103.62
CA PRO A 246 25.25 -104.65 -103.07
C PRO A 246 24.22 -104.19 -102.02
N MET A 247 23.03 -103.75 -102.47
CA MET A 247 21.97 -103.16 -101.63
C MET A 247 20.87 -104.13 -101.14
N GLN A 248 21.07 -105.46 -101.20
CA GLN A 248 20.02 -106.41 -100.77
C GLN A 248 20.21 -107.03 -99.37
N ASP A 249 21.41 -106.95 -98.78
CA ASP A 249 21.65 -107.39 -97.39
C ASP A 249 21.48 -106.25 -96.36
N ALA A 250 21.52 -104.98 -96.80
CA ALA A 250 21.43 -103.81 -95.91
C ALA A 250 20.04 -103.56 -95.30
N ILE A 251 18.96 -104.11 -95.88
CA ILE A 251 17.58 -103.90 -95.38
C ILE A 251 17.31 -104.75 -94.14
N VAL A 252 17.93 -105.93 -94.02
CA VAL A 252 17.74 -106.84 -92.86
C VAL A 252 18.57 -106.37 -91.66
N ASP A 253 19.79 -105.86 -91.89
CA ASP A 253 20.67 -105.37 -90.82
C ASP A 253 20.22 -104.02 -90.22
N LEU A 254 19.56 -103.15 -91.01
CA LEU A 254 19.01 -101.88 -90.52
C LEU A 254 17.85 -102.07 -89.52
N GLN A 255 17.03 -103.11 -89.67
CA GLN A 255 15.95 -103.45 -88.74
C GLN A 255 16.47 -104.02 -87.40
N GLN A 256 17.68 -104.61 -87.41
CA GLN A 256 18.31 -105.18 -86.23
C GLN A 256 19.16 -104.15 -85.44
N ALA A 257 19.70 -103.13 -86.11
CA ALA A 257 20.50 -102.07 -85.49
C ALA A 257 19.67 -100.87 -84.97
N TYR A 258 18.51 -100.56 -85.57
CA TYR A 258 17.75 -99.32 -85.27
C TYR A 258 16.30 -99.50 -84.77
N GLY A 259 15.76 -100.73 -84.74
CA GLY A 259 14.39 -101.02 -84.24
C GLY A 259 13.25 -100.46 -85.10
N ASP A 260 12.01 -100.91 -84.85
CA ASP A 260 10.81 -100.46 -85.59
C ASP A 260 10.43 -99.00 -85.26
N THR A 261 9.67 -98.36 -86.14
CA THR A 261 9.12 -96.98 -86.08
C THR A 261 8.49 -96.64 -84.72
N ALA A 262 7.95 -97.63 -84.01
CA ALA A 262 7.43 -97.49 -82.66
C ALA A 262 8.50 -97.15 -81.60
N SER A 263 9.72 -97.68 -81.73
CA SER A 263 10.85 -97.39 -80.82
C SER A 263 11.44 -96.00 -81.05
N ALA A 264 11.49 -95.55 -82.31
CA ALA A 264 11.90 -94.18 -82.64
C ALA A 264 10.87 -93.14 -82.14
N ALA A 265 9.57 -93.45 -82.26
CA ALA A 265 8.50 -92.63 -81.69
C ALA A 265 8.52 -92.61 -80.15
N ALA A 266 8.85 -93.74 -79.50
CA ALA A 266 9.00 -93.82 -78.05
C ALA A 266 10.21 -92.99 -77.55
N SER A 267 11.35 -93.06 -78.23
CA SER A 267 12.53 -92.23 -77.91
C SER A 267 12.27 -90.74 -78.15
N ALA A 268 11.52 -90.37 -79.19
CA ALA A 268 11.10 -88.99 -79.42
C ALA A 268 10.11 -88.48 -78.36
N ALA A 269 9.18 -89.34 -77.91
CA ALA A 269 8.27 -89.02 -76.81
C ALA A 269 9.00 -88.87 -75.47
N GLN A 270 9.99 -89.73 -75.18
CA GLN A 270 10.85 -89.63 -74.00
C GLN A 270 11.73 -88.38 -74.03
N ALA A 271 12.27 -88.01 -75.21
CA ALA A 271 13.02 -86.77 -75.37
C ALA A 271 12.12 -85.53 -75.23
N ALA A 272 10.88 -85.57 -75.72
CA ALA A 272 9.90 -84.51 -75.52
C ALA A 272 9.45 -84.40 -74.06
N GLN A 273 9.31 -85.51 -73.33
CA GLN A 273 9.04 -85.52 -71.88
C GLN A 273 10.22 -85.01 -71.06
N ALA A 274 11.45 -85.40 -71.38
CA ALA A 274 12.65 -84.86 -70.74
C ALA A 274 12.82 -83.36 -71.03
N ALA A 275 12.48 -82.89 -72.23
CA ALA A 275 12.46 -81.46 -72.56
C ALA A 275 11.36 -80.71 -71.80
N ALA A 276 10.18 -81.31 -71.62
CA ALA A 276 9.10 -80.73 -70.82
C ALA A 276 9.44 -80.66 -69.32
N GLU A 277 10.12 -81.68 -68.79
CA GLU A 277 10.63 -81.68 -67.41
C GLU A 277 11.74 -80.63 -67.22
N ALA A 278 12.65 -80.48 -68.18
CA ALA A 278 13.67 -79.44 -68.14
C ALA A 278 13.07 -78.01 -68.21
N LEU A 279 12.01 -77.81 -68.99
CA LEU A 279 11.25 -76.54 -69.02
C LEU A 279 10.52 -76.26 -67.71
N LEU A 280 9.97 -77.29 -67.07
CA LEU A 280 9.36 -77.18 -65.74
C LEU A 280 10.38 -76.88 -64.64
N ASP A 281 11.56 -77.48 -64.69
CA ASP A 281 12.65 -77.19 -63.75
C ASP A 281 13.27 -75.80 -63.98
N ALA A 282 13.37 -75.35 -65.24
CA ALA A 282 13.73 -73.97 -65.56
C ALA A 282 12.68 -72.97 -65.02
N ALA A 283 11.39 -73.26 -65.18
CA ALA A 283 10.32 -72.43 -64.63
C ALA A 283 10.31 -72.43 -63.08
N ARG A 284 10.63 -73.56 -62.44
CA ARG A 284 10.81 -73.64 -60.98
C ARG A 284 12.04 -72.86 -60.50
N ALA A 285 13.13 -72.87 -61.27
CA ALA A 285 14.33 -72.10 -60.97
C ALA A 285 14.08 -70.58 -61.11
N ASP A 286 13.37 -70.15 -62.15
CA ASP A 286 12.96 -68.74 -62.33
C ASP A 286 11.99 -68.29 -61.22
N ALA A 287 11.04 -69.15 -60.82
CA ALA A 287 10.15 -68.88 -59.70
C ALA A 287 10.93 -68.79 -58.36
N ALA A 288 11.93 -69.64 -58.16
CA ALA A 288 12.81 -69.60 -56.98
C ALA A 288 13.69 -68.35 -56.97
N ALA A 289 14.21 -67.91 -58.13
CA ALA A 289 14.97 -66.67 -58.28
C ALA A 289 14.09 -65.42 -58.05
N GLY A 290 12.86 -65.43 -58.57
CA GLY A 290 11.86 -64.38 -58.31
C GLY A 290 11.47 -64.29 -56.82
N GLY A 291 11.30 -65.43 -56.15
CA GLY A 291 11.08 -65.50 -54.71
C GLY A 291 12.26 -64.95 -53.91
N ALA A 292 13.50 -65.34 -54.25
CA ALA A 292 14.71 -64.85 -53.59
C ALA A 292 14.89 -63.33 -53.75
N SER A 293 14.56 -62.78 -54.93
CA SER A 293 14.58 -61.32 -55.18
C SER A 293 13.54 -60.58 -54.33
N GLN A 294 12.32 -61.12 -54.18
CA GLN A 294 11.32 -60.56 -53.26
C GLN A 294 11.78 -60.60 -51.81
N TYR A 295 12.37 -61.71 -51.34
CA TYR A 295 12.88 -61.82 -49.96
C TYR A 295 14.04 -60.87 -49.71
N ALA A 296 14.93 -60.66 -50.68
CA ALA A 296 16.01 -59.66 -50.59
C ALA A 296 15.46 -58.22 -50.55
N GLY A 297 14.40 -57.92 -51.32
CA GLY A 297 13.70 -56.64 -51.29
C GLY A 297 13.00 -56.39 -49.94
N GLN A 298 12.34 -57.41 -49.39
CA GLN A 298 11.70 -57.35 -48.08
C GLN A 298 12.73 -57.21 -46.94
N ALA A 299 13.86 -57.92 -47.01
CA ALA A 299 14.96 -57.79 -46.06
C ALA A 299 15.58 -56.37 -46.10
N SER A 300 15.75 -55.81 -47.30
CA SER A 300 16.22 -54.44 -47.49
C SER A 300 15.24 -53.41 -46.94
N GLN A 301 13.93 -53.59 -47.20
CA GLN A 301 12.88 -52.73 -46.63
C GLN A 301 12.83 -52.84 -45.10
N SER A 302 13.03 -54.03 -44.54
CA SER A 302 13.08 -54.25 -43.10
C SER A 302 14.31 -53.59 -42.46
N ALA A 303 15.46 -53.63 -43.13
CA ALA A 303 16.67 -52.90 -42.73
C ALA A 303 16.48 -51.37 -42.81
N THR A 304 15.80 -50.86 -43.84
CA THR A 304 15.42 -49.43 -43.94
C THR A 304 14.45 -49.01 -42.83
N ASN A 305 13.47 -49.86 -42.53
CA ASN A 305 12.52 -49.61 -41.43
C ASN A 305 13.24 -49.62 -40.07
N ALA A 306 14.19 -50.53 -39.85
CA ALA A 306 15.02 -50.57 -38.66
C ALA A 306 15.94 -49.34 -38.53
N SER A 307 16.55 -48.89 -39.63
CA SER A 307 17.35 -47.65 -39.69
C SER A 307 16.50 -46.39 -39.41
N THR A 308 15.27 -46.36 -39.94
CA THR A 308 14.31 -45.29 -39.71
C THR A 308 13.85 -45.27 -38.25
N ALA A 309 13.58 -46.44 -37.66
CA ALA A 309 13.24 -46.58 -36.25
C ALA A 309 14.40 -46.17 -35.33
N ALA A 310 15.64 -46.54 -35.66
CA ALA A 310 16.84 -46.13 -34.92
C ALA A 310 17.06 -44.60 -34.99
N SER A 311 16.80 -43.98 -36.15
CA SER A 311 16.88 -42.52 -36.34
C SER A 311 15.77 -41.77 -35.59
N ALA A 312 14.57 -42.34 -35.55
CA ALA A 312 13.47 -41.82 -34.74
C ALA A 312 13.78 -41.94 -33.24
N ALA A 313 14.40 -43.04 -32.80
CA ALA A 313 14.83 -43.26 -31.43
C ALA A 313 15.95 -42.29 -31.00
N SER A 314 16.93 -42.02 -31.87
CA SER A 314 17.99 -41.03 -31.59
C SER A 314 17.44 -39.61 -31.53
N THR A 315 16.48 -39.27 -32.40
CA THR A 315 15.76 -37.99 -32.37
C THR A 315 14.96 -37.83 -31.07
N ALA A 316 14.24 -38.88 -30.64
CA ALA A 316 13.51 -38.89 -29.38
C ALA A 316 14.44 -38.77 -28.16
N ALA A 317 15.61 -39.43 -28.18
CA ALA A 317 16.63 -39.30 -27.14
C ALA A 317 17.22 -37.87 -27.07
N GLY A 318 17.42 -37.22 -28.23
CA GLY A 318 17.83 -35.82 -28.31
C GLY A 318 16.79 -34.86 -27.76
N GLN A 319 15.51 -35.07 -28.10
CA GLN A 319 14.40 -34.28 -27.57
C GLN A 319 14.21 -34.46 -26.05
N SER A 320 14.41 -35.69 -25.56
CA SER A 320 14.41 -35.99 -24.11
C SER A 320 15.55 -35.28 -23.38
N SER A 321 16.75 -35.30 -23.95
CA SER A 321 17.91 -34.56 -23.40
C SER A 321 17.67 -33.06 -23.38
N GLN A 322 17.12 -32.48 -24.44
CA GLN A 322 16.76 -31.06 -24.48
C GLN A 322 15.67 -30.70 -23.46
N SER A 323 14.70 -31.60 -23.26
CA SER A 323 13.65 -31.42 -22.25
C SER A 323 14.21 -31.47 -20.82
N ALA A 324 15.20 -32.32 -20.55
CA ALA A 324 15.92 -32.36 -19.28
C ALA A 324 16.75 -31.08 -19.05
N THR A 325 17.38 -30.53 -20.09
CA THR A 325 18.07 -29.23 -20.03
C THR A 325 17.08 -28.09 -19.76
N ASN A 326 15.94 -28.05 -20.45
CA ASN A 326 14.89 -27.04 -20.22
C ASN A 326 14.30 -27.13 -18.81
N SER A 327 14.15 -28.35 -18.28
CA SER A 327 13.72 -28.58 -16.89
C SER A 327 14.75 -28.08 -15.88
N SER A 328 16.04 -28.29 -16.15
CA SER A 328 17.13 -27.79 -15.30
C SER A 328 17.21 -26.26 -15.32
N GLY A 329 17.01 -25.63 -16.49
CA GLY A 329 16.91 -24.16 -16.60
C GLY A 329 15.71 -23.59 -15.86
N SER A 330 14.57 -24.29 -15.90
CA SER A 330 13.37 -23.91 -15.16
C SER A 330 13.56 -24.04 -13.64
N ALA A 331 14.23 -25.10 -13.18
CA ALA A 331 14.59 -25.27 -11.78
C ALA A 331 15.57 -24.17 -11.28
N ALA A 332 16.54 -23.77 -12.11
CA ALA A 332 17.43 -22.66 -11.81
C ALA A 332 16.68 -21.31 -11.75
N ALA A 333 15.71 -21.08 -12.65
CA ALA A 333 14.85 -19.89 -12.63
C ALA A 333 13.95 -19.85 -11.38
N ALA A 334 13.42 -21.00 -10.96
CA ALA A 334 12.65 -21.13 -9.72
C ALA A 334 13.52 -20.85 -8.48
N ALA A 335 14.75 -21.36 -8.44
CA ALA A 335 15.71 -21.08 -7.36
C ALA A 335 16.08 -19.59 -7.27
N ASN A 336 16.31 -18.93 -8.42
CA ASN A 336 16.55 -17.49 -8.47
C ASN A 336 15.35 -16.67 -8.00
N SER A 337 14.13 -17.11 -8.34
CA SER A 337 12.89 -16.48 -7.90
C SER A 337 12.70 -16.64 -6.38
N ALA A 338 13.01 -17.80 -5.82
CA ALA A 338 12.99 -18.04 -4.38
C ALA A 338 14.02 -17.17 -3.64
N SER A 339 15.23 -17.00 -4.18
CA SER A 339 16.26 -16.11 -3.63
C SER A 339 15.83 -14.63 -3.65
N THR A 340 15.16 -14.21 -4.73
CA THR A 340 14.57 -12.86 -4.86
C THR A 340 13.46 -12.65 -3.84
N ALA A 341 12.59 -13.64 -3.63
CA ALA A 341 11.54 -13.61 -2.62
C ALA A 341 12.11 -13.54 -1.20
N ALA A 342 13.17 -14.29 -0.90
CA ALA A 342 13.86 -14.22 0.39
C ALA A 342 14.50 -12.85 0.63
N THR A 343 15.08 -12.24 -0.40
CA THR A 343 15.65 -10.88 -0.33
C THR A 343 14.55 -9.83 -0.09
N ALA A 344 13.40 -9.97 -0.78
CA ALA A 344 12.25 -9.10 -0.59
C ALA A 344 11.64 -9.24 0.82
N ALA A 345 11.58 -10.45 1.37
CA ALA A 345 11.15 -10.70 2.74
C ALA A 345 12.11 -10.04 3.76
N GLY A 346 13.42 -10.11 3.52
CA GLY A 346 14.42 -9.39 4.33
C GLY A 346 14.24 -7.86 4.29
N ALA A 347 13.98 -7.28 3.12
CA ALA A 347 13.71 -5.85 2.96
C ALA A 347 12.40 -5.40 3.62
N ALA A 348 11.36 -6.25 3.58
CA ALA A 348 10.11 -6.04 4.30
C ALA A 348 10.33 -6.06 5.82
N GLY A 349 11.14 -7.01 6.32
CA GLY A 349 11.57 -7.05 7.72
C GLY A 349 12.31 -5.78 8.15
N ALA A 350 13.25 -5.30 7.34
CA ALA A 350 13.96 -4.05 7.60
C ALA A 350 13.03 -2.83 7.64
N SER A 351 12.03 -2.77 6.74
CA SER A 351 11.01 -1.71 6.75
C SER A 351 10.10 -1.78 7.98
N ALA A 352 9.74 -2.99 8.42
CA ALA A 352 8.96 -3.19 9.65
C ALA A 352 9.74 -2.70 10.89
N THR A 353 11.04 -2.99 10.96
CA THR A 353 11.92 -2.47 12.02
C THR A 353 12.01 -0.95 11.97
N ALA A 354 12.18 -0.35 10.78
CA ALA A 354 12.22 1.11 10.61
C ALA A 354 10.89 1.78 11.00
N ALA A 355 9.76 1.14 10.72
CA ALA A 355 8.45 1.59 11.16
C ALA A 355 8.30 1.52 12.70
N SER A 356 8.82 0.47 13.34
CA SER A 356 8.87 0.38 14.80
C SER A 356 9.71 1.51 15.40
N THR A 357 10.92 1.74 14.89
CA THR A 357 11.80 2.83 15.35
C THR A 357 11.13 4.20 15.17
N SER A 358 10.42 4.42 14.07
CA SER A 358 9.70 5.67 13.80
C SER A 358 8.53 5.87 14.77
N ARG A 359 7.79 4.80 15.08
CA ARG A 359 6.74 4.82 16.10
C ARG A 359 7.31 5.13 17.49
N ASP A 360 8.43 4.52 17.87
CA ASP A 360 9.07 4.75 19.17
C ASP A 360 9.60 6.19 19.26
N THR A 361 10.13 6.73 18.16
CA THR A 361 10.53 8.14 18.03
C THR A 361 9.35 9.10 18.15
N ALA A 362 8.21 8.77 17.54
CA ALA A 362 6.98 9.54 17.65
C ALA A 362 6.42 9.51 19.08
N ALA A 363 6.46 8.35 19.76
CA ALA A 363 6.08 8.21 21.15
C ALA A 363 6.99 9.03 22.09
N GLY A 364 8.30 9.02 21.85
CA GLY A 364 9.26 9.88 22.56
C GLY A 364 8.97 11.36 22.36
N SER A 365 8.63 11.78 21.13
CA SER A 365 8.28 13.16 20.80
C SER A 365 6.96 13.60 21.45
N ALA A 366 5.95 12.72 21.49
CA ALA A 366 4.70 12.97 22.20
C ALA A 366 4.91 13.11 23.72
N THR A 367 5.80 12.31 24.30
CA THR A 367 6.20 12.42 25.71
C THR A 367 6.91 13.74 25.97
N ALA A 368 7.85 14.15 25.11
CA ALA A 368 8.53 15.45 25.22
C ALA A 368 7.56 16.63 25.10
N ALA A 369 6.58 16.56 24.19
CA ALA A 369 5.52 17.56 24.08
C ALA A 369 4.65 17.63 25.34
N GLY A 370 4.33 16.48 25.96
CA GLY A 370 3.64 16.42 27.24
C GLY A 370 4.42 17.08 28.38
N VAL A 371 5.74 16.87 28.44
CA VAL A 371 6.63 17.52 29.43
C VAL A 371 6.68 19.04 29.21
N GLN A 372 6.73 19.51 27.96
CA GLN A 372 6.72 20.94 27.63
C GLN A 372 5.37 21.60 27.94
N ALA A 373 4.25 20.91 27.69
CA ALA A 373 2.91 21.38 28.06
C ALA A 373 2.75 21.49 29.59
N ALA A 374 3.32 20.55 30.35
CA ALA A 374 3.36 20.62 31.81
C ALA A 374 4.21 21.80 32.30
N ALA A 375 5.39 22.03 31.72
CA ALA A 375 6.24 23.18 32.03
C ALA A 375 5.57 24.53 31.71
N SER A 376 4.80 24.59 30.60
CA SER A 376 4.00 25.77 30.23
C SER A 376 2.86 26.02 31.21
N SER A 377 2.18 24.97 31.66
CA SER A 377 1.12 25.05 32.67
C SER A 377 1.67 25.55 34.01
N GLN A 378 2.86 25.08 34.41
CA GLN A 378 3.57 25.55 35.58
C GLN A 378 3.97 27.04 35.47
N SER A 379 4.49 27.45 34.32
CA SER A 379 4.82 28.86 34.05
C SER A 379 3.58 29.77 34.09
N ALA A 380 2.41 29.27 33.64
CA ALA A 380 1.15 30.01 33.72
C ALA A 380 0.64 30.17 35.18
N VAL A 381 0.88 29.17 36.04
CA VAL A 381 0.61 29.26 37.48
C VAL A 381 1.53 30.29 38.14
N GLU A 382 2.81 30.29 37.80
CA GLU A 382 3.79 31.27 38.30
C GLU A 382 3.45 32.70 37.84
N ALA A 383 3.04 32.87 36.58
CA ALA A 383 2.56 34.15 36.05
C ALA A 383 1.27 34.62 36.75
N LYS A 384 0.36 33.71 37.10
CA LYS A 384 -0.83 34.04 37.89
C LYS A 384 -0.46 34.46 39.30
N ALA A 385 0.45 33.73 39.97
CA ALA A 385 0.95 34.10 41.30
C ALA A 385 1.61 35.49 41.30
N ALA A 386 2.39 35.81 40.26
CA ALA A 386 2.99 37.13 40.10
C ALA A 386 1.94 38.25 39.89
N ARG A 387 0.87 37.98 39.12
CA ARG A 387 -0.25 38.93 38.97
C ARG A 387 -1.03 39.13 40.28
N ASP A 388 -1.28 38.07 41.02
CA ASP A 388 -2.00 38.14 42.29
C ASP A 388 -1.15 38.92 43.33
N ALA A 389 0.18 38.72 43.34
CA ALA A 389 1.11 39.52 44.15
C ALA A 389 1.16 41.00 43.72
N ALA A 390 1.14 41.29 42.43
CA ALA A 390 1.07 42.66 41.91
C ALA A 390 -0.26 43.35 42.28
N SER A 391 -1.38 42.62 42.24
CA SER A 391 -2.69 43.11 42.70
C SER A 391 -2.70 43.38 44.20
N GLY A 392 -2.05 42.53 45.00
CA GLY A 392 -1.86 42.76 46.44
C GLY A 392 -1.05 44.02 46.73
N SER A 393 0.07 44.20 46.03
CA SER A 393 0.91 45.41 46.12
C SER A 393 0.17 46.67 45.64
N ALA A 394 -0.62 46.58 44.57
CA ALA A 394 -1.45 47.69 44.10
C ALA A 394 -2.53 48.06 45.13
N SER A 395 -3.15 47.07 45.76
CA SER A 395 -4.14 47.28 46.84
C SER A 395 -3.48 47.91 48.07
N ALA A 396 -2.27 47.48 48.44
CA ALA A 396 -1.49 48.08 49.52
C ALA A 396 -1.06 49.53 49.19
N ALA A 397 -0.75 49.82 47.91
CA ALA A 397 -0.46 51.17 47.44
C ALA A 397 -1.72 52.06 47.43
N LEU A 398 -2.88 51.54 47.04
CA LEU A 398 -4.19 52.22 47.14
C LEU A 398 -4.58 52.49 48.60
N GLN A 399 -4.34 51.54 49.50
CA GLN A 399 -4.54 51.71 50.94
C GLN A 399 -3.60 52.79 51.48
N SER A 400 -2.31 52.75 51.11
CA SER A 400 -1.31 53.75 51.50
C SER A 400 -1.63 55.13 50.93
N ALA A 401 -2.15 55.22 49.71
CA ALA A 401 -2.62 56.46 49.10
C ALA A 401 -3.89 56.99 49.78
N SER A 402 -4.79 56.12 50.24
CA SER A 402 -5.96 56.50 51.02
C SER A 402 -5.56 57.00 52.40
N THR A 403 -4.62 56.33 53.07
CA THR A 403 -4.01 56.79 54.33
C THR A 403 -3.28 58.11 54.13
N ALA A 404 -2.53 58.28 53.04
CA ALA A 404 -1.87 59.54 52.71
C ALA A 404 -2.87 60.66 52.41
N SER A 405 -4.00 60.36 51.77
CA SER A 405 -5.09 61.32 51.51
C SER A 405 -5.81 61.71 52.81
N ALA A 406 -6.05 60.76 53.72
CA ALA A 406 -6.59 61.02 55.05
C ALA A 406 -5.62 61.86 55.89
N SER A 407 -4.32 61.53 55.86
CA SER A 407 -3.26 62.32 56.49
C SER A 407 -3.10 63.69 55.83
N SER A 408 -3.31 63.82 54.52
CA SER A 408 -3.32 65.10 53.81
C SER A 408 -4.53 65.96 54.17
N THR A 409 -5.68 65.34 54.45
CA THR A 409 -6.87 66.04 54.93
C THR A 409 -6.63 66.52 56.37
N ALA A 410 -6.14 65.65 57.25
CA ALA A 410 -5.75 65.99 58.62
C ALA A 410 -4.63 67.06 58.67
N ALA A 411 -3.67 67.00 57.73
CA ALA A 411 -2.63 68.01 57.58
C ALA A 411 -3.18 69.31 56.98
N GLY A 412 -4.20 69.27 56.12
CA GLY A 412 -4.93 70.44 55.62
C GLY A 412 -5.76 71.12 56.72
N ASP A 413 -6.36 70.34 57.61
CA ASP A 413 -7.06 70.83 58.80
C ASP A 413 -6.07 71.41 59.81
N ALA A 414 -4.89 70.79 59.97
CA ALA A 414 -3.78 71.32 60.76
C ALA A 414 -3.11 72.54 60.10
N ALA A 415 -3.05 72.60 58.76
CA ALA A 415 -2.53 73.73 57.98
C ALA A 415 -3.50 74.90 57.98
N SER A 416 -4.82 74.68 58.07
CA SER A 416 -5.80 75.74 58.32
C SER A 416 -5.65 76.31 59.73
N GLN A 417 -5.30 75.46 60.70
CA GLN A 417 -4.90 75.88 62.05
C GLN A 417 -3.51 76.56 62.08
N ALA A 418 -2.58 76.19 61.19
CA ALA A 418 -1.21 76.72 61.12
C ALA A 418 -1.00 77.88 60.12
N ALA A 419 -1.90 78.12 59.16
CA ALA A 419 -1.96 79.33 58.33
C ALA A 419 -2.29 80.57 59.19
N SER A 420 -2.95 80.34 60.33
CA SER A 420 -3.05 81.31 61.43
C SER A 420 -1.70 81.58 62.12
N SER A 421 -0.65 80.79 61.84
CA SER A 421 0.62 80.74 62.57
C SER A 421 1.90 80.93 61.73
N ALA A 422 1.85 81.00 60.38
CA ALA A 422 3.07 81.01 59.56
C ALA A 422 3.10 82.12 58.49
N LEU A 423 3.03 83.32 59.03
CA LEU A 423 3.78 84.53 58.66
C LEU A 423 5.33 84.32 58.54
N LEU A 424 5.85 83.09 58.41
CA LEU A 424 7.27 82.70 58.53
C LEU A 424 7.58 81.46 57.64
N ALA A 425 7.75 81.59 56.33
CA ALA A 425 9.03 81.78 55.61
C ALA A 425 9.81 80.50 55.17
N VAL A 426 9.84 80.28 53.84
CA VAL A 426 11.04 80.01 53.00
C VAL A 426 11.61 78.58 52.79
N GLU A 427 11.38 77.54 53.60
CA GLU A 427 12.05 76.23 53.41
C GLU A 427 11.57 75.32 52.24
N SER A 428 10.50 75.69 51.52
CA SER A 428 9.77 74.79 50.59
C SER A 428 10.38 74.56 49.19
N ARG A 429 11.61 74.98 48.88
CA ARG A 429 12.09 74.99 47.47
C ARG A 429 12.87 73.74 47.01
N ASN A 430 13.47 72.96 47.92
CA ASN A 430 14.33 71.81 47.55
C ASN A 430 13.59 70.46 47.41
N ALA A 431 12.31 70.38 47.78
CA ALA A 431 11.51 69.14 47.71
C ALA A 431 10.84 68.91 46.33
N ALA A 432 10.79 69.94 45.47
CA ALA A 432 10.12 69.87 44.17
C ALA A 432 10.95 69.14 43.08
N ASP A 433 12.28 69.26 43.12
CA ASP A 433 13.15 68.69 42.07
C ASP A 433 13.33 67.16 42.17
N GLY A 434 13.26 66.58 43.37
CA GLY A 434 13.35 65.12 43.57
C GLY A 434 12.12 64.35 43.06
N SER A 435 10.95 64.97 43.10
CA SER A 435 9.68 64.36 42.67
C SER A 435 9.55 64.29 41.15
N ALA A 436 10.15 65.23 40.42
CA ALA A 436 10.21 65.21 38.96
C ALA A 436 11.10 64.09 38.41
N ALA A 437 12.21 63.76 39.09
CA ALA A 437 13.12 62.67 38.71
C ALA A 437 12.48 61.27 38.93
N ALA A 438 11.68 61.10 39.98
CA ALA A 438 10.98 59.83 40.26
C ALA A 438 9.84 59.54 39.25
N ALA A 439 9.16 60.58 38.77
CA ALA A 439 8.14 60.47 37.72
C ALA A 439 8.74 60.07 36.36
N ALA A 440 9.90 60.63 36.00
CA ALA A 440 10.61 60.28 34.77
C ALA A 440 11.16 58.83 34.77
N GLY A 441 11.62 58.34 35.92
CA GLY A 441 12.05 56.95 36.10
C GLY A 441 10.90 55.95 35.94
N SER A 442 9.74 56.25 36.52
CA SER A 442 8.55 55.40 36.44
C SER A 442 7.99 55.29 35.01
N ALA A 443 8.04 56.40 34.24
CA ALA A 443 7.65 56.40 32.83
C ALA A 443 8.59 55.56 31.95
N SER A 444 9.91 55.59 32.22
CA SER A 444 10.88 54.74 31.51
C SER A 444 10.65 53.25 31.77
N THR A 445 10.38 52.86 33.03
CA THR A 445 10.07 51.46 33.38
C THR A 445 8.79 50.95 32.70
N ALA A 446 7.75 51.78 32.61
CA ALA A 446 6.52 51.44 31.89
C ALA A 446 6.77 51.22 30.38
N GLY A 447 7.64 52.04 29.76
CA GLY A 447 8.06 51.88 28.36
C GLY A 447 8.82 50.57 28.09
N THR A 448 9.72 50.17 29.00
CA THR A 448 10.43 48.89 28.92
C THR A 448 9.47 47.70 29.01
N LYS A 449 8.50 47.74 29.95
CA LYS A 449 7.50 46.66 30.10
C LYS A 449 6.53 46.54 28.93
N SER A 450 6.17 47.66 28.29
CA SER A 450 5.40 47.64 27.04
C SER A 450 6.17 46.96 25.90
N THR A 451 7.50 47.14 25.85
CA THR A 451 8.37 46.54 24.82
C THR A 451 8.55 45.04 25.03
N GLU A 452 8.71 44.59 26.29
CA GLU A 452 8.77 43.16 26.66
C GLU A 452 7.46 42.41 26.38
N ALA A 453 6.32 43.05 26.58
CA ALA A 453 5.01 42.50 26.23
C ALA A 453 4.86 42.32 24.70
N GLY A 454 5.37 43.27 23.91
CA GLY A 454 5.41 43.16 22.44
C GLY A 454 6.28 42.01 21.95
N GLN A 455 7.47 41.80 22.54
CA GLN A 455 8.35 40.69 22.21
C GLN A 455 7.72 39.33 22.58
N SER A 456 6.99 39.26 23.69
CA SER A 456 6.27 38.05 24.11
C SER A 456 5.09 37.70 23.18
N ALA A 457 4.38 38.71 22.67
CA ALA A 457 3.31 38.51 21.69
C ALA A 457 3.84 38.01 20.33
N GLU A 458 5.03 38.47 19.90
CA GLU A 458 5.68 37.99 18.69
C GLU A 458 6.22 36.57 18.84
N ALA A 459 6.75 36.21 20.01
CA ALA A 459 7.13 34.83 20.33
C ALA A 459 5.91 33.87 20.23
N ALA A 460 4.77 34.25 20.80
CA ALA A 460 3.53 33.48 20.68
C ALA A 460 3.01 33.38 19.23
N ARG A 461 3.29 34.38 18.38
CA ARG A 461 2.98 34.33 16.94
C ARG A 461 3.86 33.33 16.20
N VAL A 462 5.16 33.30 16.51
CA VAL A 462 6.14 32.36 15.95
C VAL A 462 5.82 30.92 16.35
N ASP A 463 5.43 30.67 17.60
CA ASP A 463 5.05 29.34 18.09
C ASP A 463 3.79 28.80 17.39
N ARG A 464 2.81 29.68 17.12
CA ARG A 464 1.62 29.31 16.36
C ARG A 464 1.94 28.88 14.93
N ILE A 465 2.88 29.59 14.28
CA ILE A 465 3.35 29.25 12.92
C ILE A 465 4.10 27.92 12.94
N ALA A 466 4.93 27.67 13.97
CA ALA A 466 5.61 26.39 14.15
C ALA A 466 4.63 25.22 14.38
N ALA A 467 3.56 25.44 15.14
CA ALA A 467 2.50 24.45 15.35
C ALA A 467 1.70 24.15 14.06
N GLN A 468 1.42 25.18 13.24
CA GLN A 468 0.78 25.00 11.93
C GLN A 468 1.67 24.23 10.94
N ALA A 469 2.98 24.48 10.95
CA ALA A 469 3.94 23.73 10.13
C ALA A 469 4.04 22.25 10.57
N ALA A 470 4.01 21.97 11.87
CA ALA A 470 3.98 20.61 12.41
C ALA A 470 2.71 19.84 12.01
N GLN A 471 1.55 20.51 11.97
CA GLN A 471 0.30 19.91 11.49
C GLN A 471 0.35 19.57 10.00
N GLY A 472 0.99 20.41 9.17
CA GLY A 472 1.22 20.13 7.74
C GLY A 472 2.16 18.95 7.50
N LEU A 473 3.22 18.81 8.29
CA LEU A 473 4.15 17.66 8.23
C LEU A 473 3.46 16.35 8.66
N ALA A 474 2.63 16.39 9.70
CA ALA A 474 1.84 15.23 10.13
C ALA A 474 0.83 14.77 9.07
N ALA A 475 0.18 15.72 8.37
CA ALA A 475 -0.68 15.40 7.23
C ALA A 475 0.12 14.74 6.09
N GLY A 476 1.27 15.30 5.71
CA GLY A 476 2.16 14.74 4.69
C GLY A 476 2.65 13.32 5.01
N SER A 477 3.00 13.05 6.27
CA SER A 477 3.35 11.70 6.73
C SER A 477 2.17 10.72 6.67
N ALA A 478 0.94 11.17 6.97
CA ALA A 478 -0.26 10.35 6.82
C ALA A 478 -0.57 10.02 5.35
N GLN A 479 -0.35 10.96 4.42
CA GLN A 479 -0.45 10.70 2.98
C GLN A 479 0.64 9.73 2.48
N ALA A 480 1.88 9.85 2.96
CA ALA A 480 2.96 8.90 2.64
C ALA A 480 2.67 7.48 3.17
N ALA A 481 2.08 7.36 4.36
CA ALA A 481 1.64 6.09 4.93
C ALA A 481 0.50 5.46 4.09
N SER A 482 -0.47 6.27 3.64
CA SER A 482 -1.54 5.82 2.73
C SER A 482 -1.00 5.36 1.36
N GLY A 483 -0.02 6.08 0.79
CA GLY A 483 0.65 5.70 -0.46
C GLY A 483 1.47 4.41 -0.32
N SER A 484 2.12 4.22 0.84
CA SER A 484 2.86 3.00 1.15
C SER A 484 1.94 1.80 1.34
N ALA A 485 0.79 1.97 2.00
CA ALA A 485 -0.23 0.93 2.13
C ALA A 485 -0.81 0.51 0.76
N SER A 486 -1.06 1.48 -0.12
CA SER A 486 -1.53 1.22 -1.50
C SER A 486 -0.49 0.45 -2.32
N THR A 487 0.80 0.77 -2.13
CA THR A 487 1.92 0.07 -2.77
C THR A 487 2.07 -1.36 -2.22
N ALA A 488 1.88 -1.57 -0.92
CA ALA A 488 1.91 -2.88 -0.30
C ALA A 488 0.76 -3.78 -0.80
N ASP A 489 -0.43 -3.23 -0.96
CA ASP A 489 -1.61 -3.94 -1.49
C ASP A 489 -1.43 -4.32 -2.97
N ALA A 490 -0.86 -3.42 -3.78
CA ALA A 490 -0.50 -3.70 -5.17
C ALA A 490 0.56 -4.82 -5.28
N ARG A 491 1.52 -4.86 -4.35
CA ARG A 491 2.56 -5.91 -4.29
C ARG A 491 2.00 -7.24 -3.80
N ALA A 492 1.04 -7.24 -2.86
CA ALA A 492 0.33 -8.44 -2.44
C ALA A 492 -0.51 -9.03 -3.59
N THR A 493 -1.16 -8.18 -4.37
CA THR A 493 -1.90 -8.59 -5.58
C THR A 493 -0.97 -9.18 -6.64
N ALA A 494 0.19 -8.55 -6.89
CA ALA A 494 1.20 -9.08 -7.80
C ALA A 494 1.77 -10.44 -7.34
N ALA A 495 2.01 -10.62 -6.04
CA ALA A 495 2.42 -11.90 -5.47
C ALA A 495 1.34 -12.98 -5.64
N GLY A 496 0.06 -12.61 -5.49
CA GLY A 496 -1.07 -13.51 -5.77
C GLY A 496 -1.15 -13.92 -7.24
N GLN A 497 -0.93 -13.00 -8.17
CA GLN A 497 -0.85 -13.30 -9.61
C GLN A 497 0.33 -14.21 -9.96
N SER A 498 1.50 -14.00 -9.33
CA SER A 498 2.66 -14.89 -9.49
C SER A 498 2.43 -16.29 -8.90
N ALA A 499 1.73 -16.41 -7.77
CA ALA A 499 1.35 -17.71 -7.19
C ALA A 499 0.34 -18.47 -8.05
N ALA A 500 -0.62 -17.76 -8.67
CA ALA A 500 -1.54 -18.34 -9.65
C ALA A 500 -0.81 -18.79 -10.92
N ALA A 501 0.16 -18.01 -11.42
CA ALA A 501 1.00 -18.40 -12.55
C ALA A 501 1.83 -19.65 -12.24
N ALA A 502 2.41 -19.75 -11.04
CA ALA A 502 3.14 -20.95 -10.59
C ALA A 502 2.22 -22.18 -10.49
N SER A 503 0.99 -22.01 -10.02
CA SER A 503 -0.01 -23.09 -9.94
C SER A 503 -0.46 -23.56 -11.34
N ASN A 504 -0.63 -22.64 -12.28
CA ASN A 504 -0.95 -22.95 -13.67
C ASN A 504 0.20 -23.71 -14.35
N SER A 505 1.45 -23.26 -14.14
CA SER A 505 2.63 -23.98 -14.64
C SER A 505 2.77 -25.38 -14.03
N ALA A 506 2.42 -25.57 -12.75
CA ALA A 506 2.39 -26.89 -12.12
C ALA A 506 1.31 -27.81 -12.72
N SER A 507 0.13 -27.28 -13.05
CA SER A 507 -0.91 -28.05 -13.79
C SER A 507 -0.47 -28.41 -15.21
N THR A 508 0.19 -27.50 -15.92
CA THR A 508 0.77 -27.78 -17.24
C THR A 508 1.83 -28.88 -17.15
N ALA A 509 2.67 -28.86 -16.12
CA ALA A 509 3.65 -29.91 -15.85
C ALA A 509 2.98 -31.26 -15.52
N GLY A 510 1.90 -31.27 -14.73
CA GLY A 510 1.11 -32.47 -14.45
C GLY A 510 0.43 -33.05 -15.70
N THR A 511 -0.04 -32.19 -16.60
CA THR A 511 -0.64 -32.59 -17.89
C THR A 511 0.41 -33.19 -18.83
N ALA A 512 1.60 -32.57 -18.91
CA ALA A 512 2.72 -33.08 -19.70
C ALA A 512 3.26 -34.42 -19.15
N ALA A 513 3.33 -34.58 -17.83
CA ALA A 513 3.70 -35.85 -17.19
C ALA A 513 2.68 -36.96 -17.49
N SER A 514 1.38 -36.62 -17.50
CA SER A 514 0.31 -37.56 -17.87
C SER A 514 0.41 -37.98 -19.34
N GLN A 515 0.69 -37.04 -20.26
CA GLN A 515 0.93 -37.34 -21.67
C GLN A 515 2.18 -38.19 -21.89
N ALA A 516 3.26 -37.94 -21.14
CA ALA A 516 4.45 -38.80 -21.16
C ALA A 516 4.11 -40.24 -20.73
N GLY A 517 3.26 -40.42 -19.72
CA GLY A 517 2.74 -41.73 -19.32
C GLY A 517 1.90 -42.42 -20.40
N VAL A 518 1.10 -41.66 -21.16
CA VAL A 518 0.34 -42.18 -22.32
C VAL A 518 1.27 -42.62 -23.45
N TYR A 519 2.32 -41.86 -23.75
CA TYR A 519 3.32 -42.25 -24.75
C TYR A 519 4.10 -43.50 -24.34
N GLN A 520 4.39 -43.65 -23.05
CA GLN A 520 5.04 -44.85 -22.52
C GLN A 520 4.13 -46.09 -22.65
N GLN A 521 2.81 -45.95 -22.41
CA GLN A 521 1.83 -47.01 -22.65
C GLN A 521 1.66 -47.33 -24.15
N GLN A 522 1.65 -46.33 -25.02
CA GLN A 522 1.61 -46.54 -26.48
C GLN A 522 2.87 -47.23 -27.00
N ALA A 523 4.05 -46.93 -26.45
CA ALA A 523 5.28 -47.65 -26.76
C ALA A 523 5.22 -49.11 -26.29
N ALA A 524 4.68 -49.38 -25.09
CA ALA A 524 4.48 -50.74 -24.59
C ALA A 524 3.45 -51.53 -25.43
N GLN A 525 2.36 -50.89 -25.87
CA GLN A 525 1.39 -51.48 -26.78
C GLN A 525 1.99 -51.75 -28.16
N SER A 526 2.85 -50.86 -28.66
CA SER A 526 3.56 -51.04 -29.93
C SER A 526 4.55 -52.21 -29.86
N ALA A 527 5.24 -52.38 -28.73
CA ALA A 527 6.08 -53.56 -28.48
C ALA A 527 5.24 -54.85 -28.42
N THR A 528 4.08 -54.82 -27.78
CA THR A 528 3.13 -55.95 -27.73
C THR A 528 2.58 -56.30 -29.13
N ASN A 529 2.28 -55.29 -29.95
CA ASN A 529 1.83 -55.48 -31.33
C ASN A 529 2.96 -56.06 -32.21
N ALA A 530 4.21 -55.64 -31.99
CA ALA A 530 5.37 -56.19 -32.67
C ALA A 530 5.61 -57.66 -32.29
N ASP A 531 5.45 -58.01 -31.01
CA ASP A 531 5.54 -59.38 -30.52
C ASP A 531 4.40 -60.27 -31.06
N GLY A 532 3.18 -59.75 -31.13
CA GLY A 532 2.04 -60.42 -31.78
C GLY A 532 2.25 -60.62 -33.28
N SER A 533 2.89 -59.66 -33.95
CA SER A 533 3.24 -59.77 -35.38
C SER A 533 4.36 -60.80 -35.59
N ALA A 534 5.36 -60.84 -34.72
CA ALA A 534 6.42 -61.86 -34.74
C ALA A 534 5.87 -63.27 -34.47
N SER A 535 4.95 -63.39 -33.52
CA SER A 535 4.22 -64.64 -33.23
C SER A 535 3.38 -65.10 -34.42
N SER A 536 2.68 -64.17 -35.09
CA SER A 536 1.92 -64.47 -36.30
C SER A 536 2.82 -64.93 -37.45
N ALA A 537 3.98 -64.27 -37.66
CA ALA A 537 4.97 -64.68 -38.64
C ALA A 537 5.54 -66.08 -38.35
N ALA A 538 5.78 -66.42 -37.08
CA ALA A 538 6.18 -67.76 -36.67
C ALA A 538 5.08 -68.81 -36.94
N SER A 539 3.82 -68.49 -36.71
CA SER A 539 2.68 -69.35 -37.07
C SER A 539 2.51 -69.52 -38.58
N TYR A 540 2.74 -68.48 -39.39
CA TYR A 540 2.72 -68.58 -40.85
C TYR A 540 3.87 -69.44 -41.39
N LEU A 541 5.05 -69.38 -40.76
CA LEU A 541 6.17 -70.28 -41.08
C LEU A 541 5.84 -71.75 -40.72
N GLN A 542 5.22 -72.00 -39.56
CA GLN A 542 4.73 -73.33 -39.18
C GLN A 542 3.64 -73.83 -40.15
N GLN A 543 2.73 -72.96 -40.58
CA GLN A 543 1.66 -73.28 -41.53
C GLN A 543 2.21 -73.51 -42.95
N SER A 544 3.24 -72.76 -43.36
CA SER A 544 3.97 -72.98 -44.61
C SER A 544 4.74 -74.31 -44.57
N GLN A 545 5.34 -74.69 -43.43
CA GLN A 545 5.94 -76.01 -43.23
C GLN A 545 4.90 -77.14 -43.23
N ALA A 546 3.69 -76.91 -42.71
CA ALA A 546 2.59 -77.86 -42.79
C ALA A 546 2.06 -78.01 -44.23
N LEU A 547 1.96 -76.93 -45.01
CA LEU A 547 1.58 -76.95 -46.43
C LEU A 547 2.64 -77.61 -47.33
N LEU A 548 3.92 -77.48 -47.00
CA LEU A 548 5.01 -78.22 -47.64
C LEU A 548 4.99 -79.73 -47.30
N ASN A 549 4.43 -80.10 -46.15
CA ASN A 549 4.30 -81.50 -45.70
C ASN A 549 3.00 -82.19 -46.18
N ASP A 550 1.97 -81.46 -46.64
CA ASP A 550 0.77 -82.01 -47.30
C ASP A 550 0.17 -81.04 -48.36
N PRO A 551 0.64 -81.09 -49.62
CA PRO A 551 0.31 -80.10 -50.67
C PRO A 551 -1.07 -80.27 -51.33
N ILE A 552 -1.83 -81.34 -51.05
CA ILE A 552 -3.03 -81.68 -51.86
C ILE A 552 -4.32 -81.03 -51.29
N THR A 553 -4.43 -80.80 -49.98
CA THR A 553 -5.68 -80.34 -49.35
C THR A 553 -5.78 -78.82 -49.14
N GLY A 554 -4.66 -78.10 -49.02
CA GLY A 554 -4.67 -76.65 -48.72
C GLY A 554 -5.02 -75.72 -49.89
N LEU A 555 -4.82 -76.14 -51.14
CA LEU A 555 -4.98 -75.29 -52.32
C LEU A 555 -6.45 -75.06 -52.73
N GLN A 556 -7.36 -75.98 -52.37
CA GLN A 556 -8.78 -75.90 -52.76
C GLN A 556 -9.59 -74.84 -51.96
N ALA A 557 -9.20 -74.51 -50.72
CA ALA A 557 -9.96 -73.58 -49.88
C ALA A 557 -9.72 -72.09 -50.22
N SER A 558 -8.49 -71.73 -50.62
CA SER A 558 -8.10 -70.33 -50.87
C SER A 558 -8.64 -69.74 -52.18
N TYR A 559 -9.00 -70.59 -53.15
CA TYR A 559 -9.54 -70.14 -54.44
C TYR A 559 -10.98 -69.59 -54.34
N ALA A 560 -11.71 -69.91 -53.27
CA ALA A 560 -13.12 -69.53 -53.12
C ALA A 560 -13.33 -68.08 -52.56
N ALA A 561 -12.37 -67.51 -51.83
CA ALA A 561 -12.56 -66.25 -51.10
C ALA A 561 -12.28 -64.96 -51.90
N VAL A 562 -11.42 -65.02 -52.93
CA VAL A 562 -10.87 -63.82 -53.60
C VAL A 562 -11.84 -63.18 -54.61
N LYS A 563 -12.88 -63.90 -55.07
CA LYS A 563 -13.75 -63.43 -56.16
C LYS A 563 -14.80 -62.38 -55.76
N VAL A 564 -15.02 -62.12 -54.46
CA VAL A 564 -16.18 -61.35 -53.98
C VAL A 564 -15.93 -59.83 -53.83
N GLN A 565 -14.67 -59.35 -53.76
CA GLN A 565 -14.40 -57.97 -53.29
C GLN A 565 -14.01 -56.95 -54.37
N ALA A 566 -13.87 -57.32 -55.64
CA ALA A 566 -13.24 -56.46 -56.65
C ALA A 566 -14.19 -55.66 -57.58
N VAL A 567 -15.52 -55.73 -57.47
CA VAL A 567 -16.45 -55.23 -58.53
C VAL A 567 -17.20 -53.92 -58.19
N ALA A 568 -17.07 -53.31 -57.01
CA ALA A 568 -18.04 -52.28 -56.57
C ALA A 568 -17.67 -50.77 -56.67
N THR A 569 -16.50 -50.34 -57.14
CA THR A 569 -16.17 -48.88 -57.12
C THR A 569 -15.32 -48.40 -58.29
N ALA A 570 -15.94 -48.13 -59.44
CA ALA A 570 -15.45 -47.17 -60.45
C ALA A 570 -16.51 -46.99 -61.54
N ASN A 571 -17.26 -45.87 -61.55
CA ASN A 571 -17.60 -45.12 -62.78
C ASN A 571 -18.53 -43.91 -62.54
N SER A 572 -18.21 -42.80 -63.22
CA SER A 572 -18.90 -41.48 -63.34
C SER A 572 -18.53 -40.47 -62.22
N LEU A 573 -18.04 -39.23 -62.45
CA LEU A 573 -18.32 -38.24 -63.50
C LEU A 573 -17.15 -37.23 -63.64
N ALA A 574 -16.93 -36.68 -64.84
CA ALA A 574 -15.86 -35.72 -65.19
C ALA A 574 -16.31 -34.24 -65.04
N GLY A 575 -15.42 -33.37 -64.53
CA GLY A 575 -15.54 -31.89 -64.58
C GLY A 575 -14.81 -31.16 -63.42
N THR A 576 -14.13 -30.04 -63.72
CA THR A 576 -13.12 -29.28 -62.92
C THR A 576 -13.59 -28.63 -61.61
N GLN A 577 -14.39 -29.32 -60.80
CA GLN A 577 -14.65 -29.04 -59.38
C GLN A 577 -14.89 -30.40 -58.71
N ALA A 578 -14.03 -30.80 -57.78
CA ALA A 578 -14.29 -32.00 -56.99
C ALA A 578 -15.43 -31.69 -55.99
N LYS A 579 -16.68 -31.77 -56.45
CA LYS A 579 -17.84 -31.76 -55.56
C LYS A 579 -17.91 -33.12 -54.88
N TYR A 580 -17.49 -33.16 -53.62
CA TYR A 580 -17.89 -34.23 -52.71
C TYR A 580 -19.15 -33.74 -52.00
N SER A 581 -20.31 -34.22 -52.48
CA SER A 581 -21.59 -34.02 -51.81
C SER A 581 -22.11 -35.37 -51.33
N VAL A 582 -22.35 -35.49 -50.03
CA VAL A 582 -23.16 -36.58 -49.49
C VAL A 582 -24.59 -36.08 -49.45
N GLN A 583 -25.46 -36.58 -50.35
CA GLN A 583 -26.90 -36.36 -50.26
C GLN A 583 -27.51 -37.47 -49.42
N LEU A 584 -28.22 -37.08 -48.36
CA LEU A 584 -29.09 -37.97 -47.61
C LEU A 584 -30.52 -37.53 -47.90
N ASP A 585 -31.23 -38.35 -48.66
CA ASP A 585 -32.67 -38.24 -48.86
C ASP A 585 -33.36 -39.17 -47.87
N ALA A 586 -34.04 -38.57 -46.90
CA ALA A 586 -34.94 -39.26 -46.00
C ALA A 586 -36.21 -38.41 -45.84
N ASP A 587 -37.38 -39.00 -46.10
CA ASP A 587 -38.70 -38.40 -45.94
C ASP A 587 -38.92 -37.03 -46.65
N ASN A 588 -38.45 -36.89 -47.90
CA ASN A 588 -38.60 -35.68 -48.74
C ASN A 588 -37.90 -34.42 -48.18
N VAL A 589 -36.97 -34.56 -47.23
CA VAL A 589 -36.12 -33.46 -46.74
C VAL A 589 -34.68 -33.69 -47.20
N VAL A 590 -34.23 -32.92 -48.18
CA VAL A 590 -32.86 -33.02 -48.71
C VAL A 590 -31.89 -32.29 -47.79
N GLY A 591 -31.01 -33.04 -47.12
CA GLY A 591 -29.86 -32.53 -46.37
C GLY A 591 -28.54 -33.06 -46.93
N GLY A 592 -27.50 -32.22 -46.96
CA GLY A 592 -26.18 -32.65 -47.44
C GLY A 592 -25.04 -31.74 -47.02
N LEU A 593 -23.83 -32.32 -46.97
CA LEU A 593 -22.57 -31.60 -46.76
C LEU A 593 -21.92 -31.35 -48.12
N GLU A 594 -21.63 -30.09 -48.45
CA GLU A 594 -20.92 -29.70 -49.68
C GLU A 594 -19.54 -29.15 -49.33
N LEU A 595 -18.48 -29.75 -49.87
CA LEU A 595 -17.11 -29.25 -49.80
C LEU A 595 -16.76 -28.64 -51.16
N LEU A 596 -16.67 -27.31 -51.23
CA LEU A 596 -16.24 -26.59 -52.44
C LEU A 596 -14.75 -26.24 -52.31
N ALA A 597 -13.92 -26.78 -53.20
CA ALA A 597 -12.52 -26.40 -53.32
C ALA A 597 -12.27 -25.71 -54.67
N GLY A 598 -11.85 -24.44 -54.62
CA GLY A 598 -11.45 -23.66 -55.80
C GLY A 598 -10.88 -22.28 -55.43
N GLY A 599 -9.85 -21.81 -56.17
CA GLY A 599 -9.32 -20.44 -56.04
C GLY A 599 -8.39 -20.15 -54.84
N GLY A 600 -7.85 -21.16 -54.15
CA GLY A 600 -6.91 -20.97 -53.03
C GLY A 600 -7.57 -20.67 -51.68
N ARG A 601 -8.90 -20.82 -51.58
CA ARG A 601 -9.67 -20.70 -50.33
C ARG A 601 -10.58 -21.94 -50.18
N LEU A 602 -10.63 -22.48 -48.96
CA LEU A 602 -11.59 -23.51 -48.56
C LEU A 602 -12.60 -22.84 -47.62
N ASP A 603 -13.82 -22.63 -48.10
CA ASP A 603 -14.91 -22.13 -47.27
C ASP A 603 -15.79 -23.30 -46.83
N PHE A 604 -15.87 -23.54 -45.52
CA PHE A 604 -16.85 -24.44 -44.93
C PHE A 604 -18.13 -23.66 -44.64
N GLY A 605 -19.19 -23.91 -45.40
CA GLY A 605 -20.50 -23.27 -45.23
C GLY A 605 -21.61 -24.31 -45.20
N VAL A 606 -22.48 -24.26 -44.18
CA VAL A 606 -23.67 -25.11 -44.10
C VAL A 606 -24.85 -24.35 -44.68
N ARG A 607 -25.38 -24.80 -45.84
CA ARG A 607 -26.58 -24.23 -46.47
C ARG A 607 -27.81 -24.99 -46.03
N ALA A 608 -28.50 -24.48 -45.01
CA ALA A 608 -29.73 -25.08 -44.49
C ALA A 608 -30.77 -23.99 -44.14
N THR A 609 -32.05 -24.34 -44.21
CA THR A 609 -33.15 -23.54 -43.63
C THR A 609 -33.05 -23.48 -42.10
N THR A 610 -32.45 -24.51 -41.50
CA THR A 610 -32.17 -24.59 -40.07
C THR A 610 -30.90 -25.40 -39.85
N PHE A 611 -29.98 -24.88 -39.04
CA PHE A 611 -28.79 -25.61 -38.58
C PHE A 611 -28.84 -25.78 -37.07
N PHE A 612 -28.73 -27.02 -36.61
CA PHE A 612 -28.68 -27.39 -35.21
C PHE A 612 -27.96 -28.74 -35.04
N ILE A 613 -27.48 -29.00 -33.83
CA ILE A 613 -26.97 -30.31 -33.40
C ILE A 613 -27.99 -30.88 -32.42
N ALA A 614 -28.46 -32.10 -32.61
CA ALA A 614 -29.38 -32.77 -31.70
C ALA A 614 -28.98 -34.22 -31.46
N ALA A 615 -29.45 -34.78 -30.35
CA ALA A 615 -29.32 -36.21 -30.09
C ALA A 615 -30.11 -37.03 -31.15
N PRO A 616 -29.62 -38.24 -31.51
CA PRO A 616 -30.33 -39.12 -32.44
C PRO A 616 -31.75 -39.44 -31.94
N ALA A 617 -32.72 -39.49 -32.86
CA ALA A 617 -34.09 -39.89 -32.54
C ALA A 617 -34.09 -41.29 -31.90
N GLY A 618 -34.81 -41.46 -30.79
CA GLY A 618 -34.89 -42.74 -30.06
C GLY A 618 -33.76 -43.02 -29.06
N SER A 619 -32.81 -42.09 -28.87
CA SER A 619 -31.68 -42.27 -27.93
C SER A 619 -32.04 -42.19 -26.44
N GLY A 620 -33.31 -41.91 -26.09
CA GLY A 620 -33.74 -41.72 -24.69
C GLY A 620 -33.21 -40.44 -24.03
N ILE A 621 -32.40 -39.65 -24.74
CA ILE A 621 -31.89 -38.34 -24.33
C ILE A 621 -32.91 -37.30 -24.82
N ALA A 622 -33.33 -36.38 -23.95
CA ALA A 622 -34.23 -35.29 -24.34
C ALA A 622 -33.67 -34.52 -25.55
N ALA A 623 -34.51 -34.27 -26.55
CA ALA A 623 -34.13 -33.57 -27.78
C ALA A 623 -33.78 -32.09 -27.48
N ALA A 624 -32.58 -31.86 -26.95
CA ALA A 624 -32.05 -30.54 -26.70
C ALA A 624 -31.37 -30.02 -27.97
N VAL A 625 -31.85 -28.88 -28.48
CA VAL A 625 -31.20 -28.12 -29.53
C VAL A 625 -30.43 -26.98 -28.84
N PRO A 626 -29.11 -27.12 -28.59
CA PRO A 626 -28.35 -26.17 -27.77
C PRO A 626 -28.24 -24.80 -28.44
N PHE A 627 -28.18 -24.76 -29.77
CA PHE A 627 -28.35 -23.56 -30.56
C PHE A 627 -29.03 -23.89 -31.89
N ILE A 628 -29.70 -22.90 -32.45
CA ILE A 628 -30.36 -22.97 -33.75
C ILE A 628 -30.11 -21.68 -34.50
N VAL A 629 -29.64 -21.81 -35.73
CA VAL A 629 -29.53 -20.68 -36.67
C VAL A 629 -30.71 -20.78 -37.64
N ARG A 630 -31.58 -19.76 -37.61
CA ARG A 630 -32.72 -19.64 -38.52
C ARG A 630 -32.43 -18.58 -39.55
N THR A 631 -32.51 -18.97 -40.82
CA THR A 631 -32.26 -18.11 -41.98
C THR A 631 -33.55 -17.57 -42.62
N MET A 632 -34.71 -17.95 -42.10
CA MET A 632 -36.03 -17.43 -42.46
C MET A 632 -36.88 -17.19 -41.21
N GLU A 633 -37.78 -16.20 -41.26
CA GLU A 633 -38.76 -15.99 -40.18
C GLU A 633 -39.63 -17.23 -40.02
N THR A 634 -39.83 -17.67 -38.79
CA THR A 634 -40.66 -18.85 -38.50
C THR A 634 -41.72 -18.49 -37.47
N VAL A 635 -42.98 -18.83 -37.75
CA VAL A 635 -44.06 -18.69 -36.75
C VAL A 635 -44.15 -19.98 -35.95
N ILE A 636 -43.87 -19.92 -34.64
CA ILE A 636 -44.07 -21.03 -33.70
C ILE A 636 -45.09 -20.58 -32.65
N GLY A 637 -46.20 -21.31 -32.51
CA GLY A 637 -47.23 -20.99 -31.51
C GLY A 637 -47.89 -19.61 -31.69
N GLY A 638 -47.97 -19.09 -32.93
CA GLY A 638 -48.53 -17.77 -33.23
C GLY A 638 -47.57 -16.59 -33.02
N VAL A 639 -46.33 -16.84 -32.57
CA VAL A 639 -45.28 -15.83 -32.41
C VAL A 639 -44.29 -15.93 -33.57
N THR A 640 -44.11 -14.83 -34.31
CA THR A 640 -43.08 -14.73 -35.36
C THR A 640 -41.70 -14.66 -34.71
N ILE A 641 -40.89 -15.68 -34.93
CA ILE A 641 -39.49 -15.76 -34.51
C ILE A 641 -38.64 -15.20 -35.66
N PRO A 642 -37.90 -14.08 -35.46
CA PRO A 642 -37.08 -13.46 -36.49
C PRO A 642 -35.93 -14.35 -37.00
N ILE A 643 -35.32 -13.93 -38.09
CA ILE A 643 -34.01 -14.47 -38.53
C ILE A 643 -32.98 -14.17 -37.44
N GLY A 644 -32.22 -15.19 -37.03
CA GLY A 644 -31.24 -15.03 -35.95
C GLY A 644 -30.63 -16.31 -35.43
N MET A 645 -29.64 -16.14 -34.56
CA MET A 645 -29.07 -17.19 -33.73
C MET A 645 -29.83 -17.23 -32.41
N TYR A 646 -30.29 -18.42 -32.03
CA TYR A 646 -30.95 -18.66 -30.75
C TYR A 646 -30.14 -19.69 -30.00
N VAL A 647 -29.86 -19.43 -28.73
CA VAL A 647 -29.06 -20.30 -27.86
C VAL A 647 -29.88 -20.58 -26.61
N ALA A 648 -29.97 -21.85 -26.21
CA ALA A 648 -30.71 -22.23 -25.00
C ALA A 648 -29.96 -21.80 -23.74
N ASP A 649 -28.67 -22.16 -23.64
CA ASP A 649 -27.76 -21.79 -22.55
C ASP A 649 -26.38 -21.44 -23.13
N ALA A 650 -25.74 -20.38 -22.64
CA ALA A 650 -24.41 -19.94 -23.10
C ALA A 650 -23.48 -19.56 -21.93
N PHE A 651 -22.28 -20.16 -21.89
CA PHE A 651 -21.17 -19.71 -21.04
C PHE A 651 -20.21 -18.86 -21.86
N ILE A 652 -20.29 -17.53 -21.73
CA ILE A 652 -19.43 -16.60 -22.47
C ILE A 652 -18.38 -16.04 -21.51
N GLN A 653 -17.10 -16.36 -21.76
CA GLN A 653 -16.00 -15.92 -20.89
C GLN A 653 -15.87 -14.39 -20.85
N ASN A 654 -16.01 -13.73 -22.01
CA ASN A 654 -16.00 -12.27 -22.14
C ASN A 654 -17.01 -11.87 -23.22
N ALA A 655 -18.00 -11.04 -22.87
CA ALA A 655 -18.98 -10.52 -23.81
C ALA A 655 -18.85 -8.99 -23.93
N SER A 656 -18.83 -8.49 -25.16
CA SER A 656 -19.08 -7.07 -25.46
C SER A 656 -20.41 -6.98 -26.18
N ILE A 657 -21.41 -6.36 -25.57
CA ILE A 657 -22.78 -6.27 -26.09
C ILE A 657 -23.12 -4.81 -26.33
N THR A 658 -23.29 -4.43 -27.60
CA THR A 658 -23.61 -3.04 -27.97
C THR A 658 -25.01 -2.63 -27.49
N ASN A 659 -26.01 -3.50 -27.68
CA ASN A 659 -27.36 -3.30 -27.15
C ASN A 659 -27.94 -4.64 -26.71
N ALA A 660 -28.41 -4.70 -25.46
CA ALA A 660 -29.10 -5.86 -24.92
C ALA A 660 -30.59 -5.53 -24.74
N LYS A 661 -31.48 -6.34 -25.30
CA LYS A 661 -32.90 -6.37 -24.91
C LYS A 661 -33.08 -7.54 -23.96
N ILE A 662 -33.35 -7.26 -22.70
CA ILE A 662 -33.53 -8.29 -21.66
C ILE A 662 -35.02 -8.40 -21.36
N GLY A 663 -35.61 -9.58 -21.56
CA GLY A 663 -37.03 -9.83 -21.29
C GLY A 663 -37.36 -10.18 -19.83
N GLY A 664 -36.34 -10.49 -19.02
CA GLY A 664 -36.46 -10.89 -17.62
C GLY A 664 -35.57 -10.06 -16.68
N ASP A 665 -35.39 -10.54 -15.45
CA ASP A 665 -34.49 -9.91 -14.48
C ASP A 665 -33.03 -10.27 -14.76
N ILE A 666 -32.09 -9.48 -14.21
CA ILE A 666 -30.64 -9.76 -14.29
C ILE A 666 -30.13 -9.98 -12.88
N TRP A 667 -29.42 -11.08 -12.63
CA TRP A 667 -28.86 -11.38 -11.31
C TRP A 667 -27.49 -12.03 -11.38
N SER A 668 -26.68 -11.84 -10.34
CA SER A 668 -25.40 -12.55 -10.19
C SER A 668 -25.61 -14.03 -9.92
N SER A 669 -24.69 -14.91 -10.30
CA SER A 669 -24.85 -16.37 -10.14
C SER A 669 -25.06 -16.84 -8.70
N ASN A 670 -24.47 -16.13 -7.74
CA ASN A 670 -24.66 -16.35 -6.31
C ASN A 670 -25.81 -15.50 -5.73
N PHE A 671 -26.66 -14.91 -6.57
CA PHE A 671 -27.78 -14.12 -6.09
C PHE A 671 -28.72 -15.01 -5.30
N VAL A 672 -28.81 -14.68 -4.03
CA VAL A 672 -29.78 -15.21 -3.11
C VAL A 672 -30.41 -13.97 -2.51
N VAL A 673 -31.73 -13.77 -2.69
CA VAL A 673 -32.50 -12.61 -2.18
C VAL A 673 -32.02 -12.23 -0.78
N GLY A 674 -31.59 -10.98 -0.62
CA GLY A 674 -31.13 -10.38 0.63
C GLY A 674 -29.84 -10.96 1.23
N GLN A 675 -29.25 -12.03 0.67
CA GLN A 675 -28.08 -12.70 1.27
C GLN A 675 -26.78 -12.45 0.51
N SER A 676 -26.80 -12.57 -0.81
CA SER A 676 -25.59 -12.49 -1.62
C SER A 676 -25.92 -12.03 -3.02
N GLY A 677 -24.94 -11.41 -3.65
CA GLY A 677 -25.07 -11.00 -5.04
C GLY A 677 -25.88 -9.71 -5.23
N TRP A 678 -26.33 -9.53 -6.46
CA TRP A 678 -27.17 -8.41 -6.88
C TRP A 678 -28.22 -8.87 -7.88
N ARG A 679 -29.37 -8.18 -7.90
CA ARG A 679 -30.44 -8.34 -8.88
C ARG A 679 -30.98 -6.98 -9.31
N LEU A 680 -31.09 -6.80 -10.62
CA LEU A 680 -31.88 -5.74 -11.23
C LEU A 680 -33.22 -6.35 -11.65
N TYR A 681 -34.29 -5.92 -10.98
CA TYR A 681 -35.64 -6.31 -11.32
C TYR A 681 -36.09 -5.60 -12.59
N ARG A 682 -36.94 -6.26 -13.38
CA ARG A 682 -37.64 -5.66 -14.53
C ARG A 682 -38.51 -4.45 -14.15
N SER A 683 -38.84 -4.26 -12.86
CA SER A 683 -39.53 -3.07 -12.33
C SER A 683 -38.64 -1.83 -12.25
N GLY A 684 -37.32 -1.99 -12.39
CA GLY A 684 -36.33 -0.93 -12.18
C GLY A 684 -35.73 -0.91 -10.77
N ASP A 685 -36.25 -1.74 -9.86
CA ASP A 685 -35.68 -1.89 -8.51
C ASP A 685 -34.34 -2.62 -8.58
N MET A 686 -33.39 -2.16 -7.76
CA MET A 686 -32.06 -2.76 -7.67
C MET A 686 -31.79 -3.25 -6.26
N GLU A 687 -31.48 -4.54 -6.13
CA GLU A 687 -31.10 -5.21 -4.90
C GLU A 687 -29.64 -5.62 -4.95
N ILE A 688 -28.83 -5.20 -3.97
CA ILE A 688 -27.38 -5.35 -4.02
C ILE A 688 -26.77 -5.57 -2.63
N ASN A 689 -26.00 -6.65 -2.45
CA ASN A 689 -25.22 -6.90 -1.23
C ASN A 689 -23.87 -6.15 -1.29
N ASN A 690 -23.59 -5.29 -0.30
CA ASN A 690 -22.41 -4.41 -0.19
C ASN A 690 -22.27 -3.37 -1.31
N LEU A 691 -23.23 -2.44 -1.39
CA LEU A 691 -23.12 -1.28 -2.29
C LEU A 691 -21.96 -0.37 -1.86
N ARG A 692 -20.78 -0.61 -2.43
CA ARG A 692 -19.74 0.42 -2.53
C ARG A 692 -20.07 1.30 -3.72
N ALA A 693 -21.10 2.13 -3.54
CA ALA A 693 -21.38 3.22 -4.46
C ALA A 693 -20.27 4.25 -4.29
N ARG A 694 -19.46 4.42 -5.33
CA ARG A 694 -18.79 5.70 -5.51
C ARG A 694 -19.86 6.60 -6.12
N GLY A 695 -20.44 7.48 -5.32
CA GLY A 695 -21.63 8.25 -5.71
C GLY A 695 -22.64 8.42 -4.57
N TYR A 696 -23.90 8.77 -4.88
CA TYR A 696 -24.96 9.20 -3.93
C TYR A 696 -26.13 8.19 -3.81
N VAL A 697 -26.93 8.25 -2.73
CA VAL A 697 -28.04 7.31 -2.37
C VAL A 697 -29.26 8.05 -1.77
N LEU A 698 -30.51 7.65 -2.04
CA LEU A 698 -31.79 8.27 -1.59
C LEU A 698 -32.67 7.32 -0.70
N GLY A 699 -33.45 7.78 0.31
CA GLY A 699 -34.40 6.87 1.01
C GLY A 699 -35.22 7.33 2.25
N GLY A 700 -36.53 7.03 2.32
CA GLY A 700 -37.43 7.24 3.49
C GLY A 700 -38.94 7.03 3.20
N ALA A 701 -39.86 7.29 4.16
CA ALA A 701 -41.33 7.44 3.93
C ALA A 701 -41.67 8.65 3.03
N PHE A 702 -40.64 9.47 2.86
CA PHE A 702 -40.31 10.14 1.64
C PHE A 702 -40.40 9.19 0.43
N VAL A 703 -41.59 9.05 -0.13
CA VAL A 703 -41.77 8.72 -1.55
C VAL A 703 -41.28 9.87 -2.44
N ASP A 704 -41.19 11.06 -1.85
CA ASP A 704 -40.71 12.32 -2.37
C ASP A 704 -40.15 13.18 -1.21
N VAL A 705 -39.71 14.41 -1.48
CA VAL A 705 -39.07 15.32 -0.51
C VAL A 705 -39.97 15.78 0.65
N ASN A 706 -41.27 15.53 0.63
CA ASN A 706 -42.15 16.05 1.65
C ASN A 706 -41.98 15.28 2.95
N TRP A 707 -42.06 16.00 4.07
CA TRP A 707 -42.27 15.33 5.35
C TRP A 707 -43.50 14.45 5.18
N PRO A 708 -43.34 13.14 5.35
CA PRO A 708 -44.42 12.22 5.10
C PRO A 708 -45.59 12.60 6.00
N THR A 709 -46.80 12.67 5.44
CA THR A 709 -48.03 12.98 6.19
C THR A 709 -48.19 12.06 7.40
N THR A 710 -47.67 10.85 7.26
CA THR A 710 -47.48 9.86 8.30
C THR A 710 -46.16 9.15 8.09
N GLY A 711 -45.28 9.12 9.08
CA GLY A 711 -44.04 8.34 9.05
C GLY A 711 -42.79 9.16 9.32
N THR A 712 -41.66 8.47 9.28
CA THR A 712 -40.32 9.04 9.45
C THR A 712 -39.41 8.38 8.43
N GLY A 713 -38.51 9.11 7.80
CA GLY A 713 -37.47 8.54 6.95
C GLY A 713 -36.21 9.34 7.13
N TYR A 714 -35.22 9.07 6.28
CA TYR A 714 -34.38 10.19 5.90
C TYR A 714 -34.95 10.81 4.64
N TYR A 715 -34.58 10.48 3.43
CA TYR A 715 -34.40 11.46 2.37
C TYR A 715 -33.05 12.05 2.62
N LEU A 716 -32.10 11.17 2.33
CA LEU A 716 -30.81 11.57 1.82
C LEU A 716 -31.11 11.95 0.39
N GLY A 717 -31.88 13.01 0.23
CA GLY A 717 -32.13 13.61 -1.05
C GLY A 717 -31.46 14.97 -1.10
N PRO A 718 -31.56 15.63 -2.25
CA PRO A 718 -30.74 16.78 -2.60
C PRO A 718 -30.85 17.98 -1.65
N ASP A 719 -32.07 18.37 -1.24
CA ASP A 719 -32.28 19.71 -0.67
C ASP A 719 -32.15 19.77 0.85
N VAL A 720 -32.23 18.60 1.42
CA VAL A 720 -32.43 18.47 2.83
C VAL A 720 -32.06 17.05 3.16
N PHE A 721 -31.17 16.94 4.12
CA PHE A 721 -31.13 15.73 4.90
C PHE A 721 -32.24 15.88 5.92
N ARG A 722 -33.43 15.51 5.48
CA ARG A 722 -34.52 15.32 6.41
C ARG A 722 -34.26 14.01 7.06
N MET A 723 -34.49 14.00 8.36
CA MET A 723 -34.65 12.77 9.07
C MET A 723 -35.67 12.97 10.18
N GLY A 724 -36.58 12.02 10.32
CA GLY A 724 -37.60 12.04 11.35
C GLY A 724 -38.97 12.55 10.87
N SER A 725 -39.73 13.16 11.78
CA SER A 725 -41.14 13.52 11.56
C SER A 725 -41.41 14.92 12.07
N TYR A 726 -41.91 15.74 11.16
CA TYR A 726 -42.33 17.09 11.47
C TYR A 726 -43.55 17.10 12.42
N ALA A 727 -44.56 16.27 12.15
CA ALA A 727 -45.83 16.25 12.89
C ALA A 727 -45.69 15.90 14.38
N SER A 728 -44.64 15.16 14.76
CA SER A 728 -44.39 14.73 16.14
C SER A 728 -43.46 15.67 16.92
N GLY A 729 -42.95 16.71 16.27
CA GLY A 729 -41.93 17.57 16.85
C GLY A 729 -40.67 16.79 17.20
N LYS A 730 -40.31 15.79 16.40
CA LYS A 730 -39.08 14.98 16.54
C LYS A 730 -38.46 14.79 15.16
N TYR A 731 -37.80 15.82 14.68
CA TYR A 731 -37.14 15.84 13.39
C TYR A 731 -35.76 16.46 13.53
N PHE A 732 -34.90 16.05 12.63
CA PHE A 732 -33.65 16.74 12.39
C PHE A 732 -33.67 17.10 10.92
N GLU A 733 -33.66 18.40 10.70
CA GLU A 733 -33.54 18.96 9.39
C GLU A 733 -32.17 19.62 9.33
N VAL A 734 -31.28 19.04 8.55
CA VAL A 734 -30.22 19.85 7.99
C VAL A 734 -30.82 20.47 6.75
N ALA A 735 -31.35 21.67 6.94
CA ALA A 735 -31.80 22.47 5.82
C ALA A 735 -30.60 22.78 4.95
N GLY A 736 -30.82 22.91 3.64
CA GLY A 736 -29.75 23.24 2.70
C GLY A 736 -29.00 24.55 3.02
N ASN A 737 -29.58 25.48 3.79
CA ASN A 737 -28.93 26.74 4.21
C ASN A 737 -28.00 26.59 5.43
N GLY A 738 -27.71 25.36 5.86
CA GLY A 738 -26.86 25.08 7.01
C GLY A 738 -27.55 25.35 8.34
N ASN A 739 -28.82 25.79 8.32
CA ASN A 739 -29.62 25.79 9.52
C ASN A 739 -29.81 24.34 9.93
N VAL A 740 -29.38 24.06 11.14
CA VAL A 740 -29.67 22.80 11.78
C VAL A 740 -30.89 23.06 12.61
N ILE A 741 -32.02 22.52 12.14
CA ILE A 741 -33.31 22.72 12.78
C ILE A 741 -33.70 21.40 13.40
N ALA A 742 -33.69 21.41 14.72
CA ALA A 742 -34.29 20.38 15.51
C ALA A 742 -35.20 21.03 16.56
N PRO A 743 -36.25 20.34 16.99
CA PRO A 743 -37.00 20.71 18.17
C PRO A 743 -36.05 20.98 19.36
N GLY A 744 -36.10 22.19 19.92
CA GLY A 744 -35.27 22.57 21.07
C GLY A 744 -33.83 23.01 20.74
N PHE A 745 -33.38 22.84 19.49
CA PHE A 745 -32.04 23.22 19.04
C PHE A 745 -32.07 23.75 17.62
N THR A 746 -31.75 25.03 17.48
CA THR A 746 -31.61 25.64 16.17
C THR A 746 -30.28 26.33 16.06
N ILE A 747 -29.54 26.06 14.99
CA ILE A 747 -28.45 26.93 14.57
C ILE A 747 -29.01 27.80 13.44
N ILE A 748 -29.15 29.10 13.69
CA ILE A 748 -29.62 30.08 12.69
C ILE A 748 -28.68 31.28 12.73
N ASN A 749 -28.16 31.71 11.58
CA ASN A 749 -27.19 32.82 11.46
C ASN A 749 -25.96 32.68 12.37
N GLY A 750 -25.45 31.45 12.53
CA GLY A 750 -24.30 31.14 13.39
C GLY A 750 -24.61 31.20 14.90
N ARG A 751 -25.84 31.54 15.26
CA ARG A 751 -26.32 31.55 16.64
C ARG A 751 -26.96 30.21 16.96
N ALA A 752 -26.28 29.41 17.78
CA ALA A 752 -26.88 28.24 18.40
C ALA A 752 -27.87 28.70 19.48
N THR A 753 -29.15 28.37 19.29
CA THR A 753 -30.22 28.65 20.22
C THR A 753 -30.76 27.33 20.75
N PHE A 754 -30.74 27.18 22.07
CA PHE A 754 -31.35 26.06 22.76
C PHE A 754 -32.61 26.58 23.45
N SER A 755 -33.79 26.14 23.01
CA SER A 755 -35.07 26.59 23.56
C SER A 755 -35.64 25.65 24.63
N GLY A 756 -34.95 24.55 24.93
CA GLY A 756 -35.26 23.62 26.02
C GLY A 756 -34.27 23.69 27.19
N SER A 757 -34.53 22.92 28.25
CA SER A 757 -33.58 22.79 29.36
C SER A 757 -32.28 22.12 28.88
N VAL A 758 -31.18 22.90 28.82
CA VAL A 758 -29.85 22.35 28.58
C VAL A 758 -29.39 21.69 29.87
N VAL A 759 -29.50 20.36 29.94
CA VAL A 759 -29.11 19.60 31.13
C VAL A 759 -27.60 19.38 31.13
N SER A 760 -26.86 20.25 31.82
CA SER A 760 -25.45 19.99 32.17
C SER A 760 -25.36 19.06 33.38
N GLY A 761 -25.54 17.75 33.16
CA GLY A 761 -25.24 16.70 34.15
C GLY A 761 -26.42 16.19 35.00
N VAL A 762 -26.27 14.95 35.48
CA VAL A 762 -27.29 14.14 36.20
C VAL A 762 -27.31 14.37 37.72
N ALA A 763 -26.56 15.33 38.25
CA ALA A 763 -26.47 15.59 39.68
C ALA A 763 -27.04 16.98 40.05
N PRO A 764 -27.69 17.12 41.23
CA PRO A 764 -28.10 18.43 41.73
C PRO A 764 -26.84 19.24 42.06
N GLY A 765 -26.66 20.41 41.43
CA GLY A 765 -25.62 21.35 41.88
C GLY A 765 -25.11 22.37 40.87
N PHE A 766 -25.27 22.16 39.55
CA PHE A 766 -24.77 23.15 38.59
C PHE A 766 -25.58 23.18 37.29
N ARG A 767 -26.33 24.27 37.07
CA ARG A 767 -27.05 24.56 35.83
C ARG A 767 -26.85 26.03 35.48
N ILE A 768 -26.41 26.32 34.26
CA ILE A 768 -26.38 27.68 33.69
C ILE A 768 -27.49 27.73 32.65
N GLU A 769 -28.52 28.54 32.88
CA GLU A 769 -29.64 28.71 31.95
C GLU A 769 -29.82 30.21 31.64
N GLN A 770 -29.84 30.57 30.35
CA GLN A 770 -30.16 31.93 29.91
C GLN A 770 -31.68 32.02 29.65
N GLY A 771 -32.37 32.85 30.43
CA GLY A 771 -33.79 33.15 30.22
C GLY A 771 -34.05 34.05 29.00
N PRO A 772 -35.28 34.06 28.45
CA PRO A 772 -35.60 34.73 27.20
C PRO A 772 -35.64 36.28 27.25
N ASP A 773 -35.85 36.90 28.42
CA ASP A 773 -36.19 38.35 28.49
C ASP A 773 -35.15 39.26 29.17
N ASP A 774 -34.05 38.72 29.69
CA ASP A 774 -32.81 39.44 30.08
C ASP A 774 -31.74 38.35 30.33
N PRO A 775 -30.53 38.36 29.73
CA PRO A 775 -29.58 37.26 29.94
C PRO A 775 -29.14 37.24 31.41
N VAL A 776 -29.62 36.25 32.14
CA VAL A 776 -29.34 36.03 33.57
C VAL A 776 -28.27 34.96 33.71
N TYR A 777 -27.22 35.23 34.50
CA TYR A 777 -26.41 34.18 35.12
C TYR A 777 -27.10 33.79 36.42
N ALA A 778 -27.83 32.69 36.46
CA ALA A 778 -28.55 32.27 37.65
C ALA A 778 -28.35 30.79 37.98
N MET A 779 -28.39 30.52 39.28
CA MET A 779 -28.38 29.18 39.86
C MET A 779 -29.66 29.02 40.68
N TRP A 780 -30.30 27.86 40.55
CA TRP A 780 -31.49 27.47 41.31
C TRP A 780 -31.25 26.13 41.99
N ALA A 781 -31.78 25.94 43.20
CA ALA A 781 -31.84 24.65 43.88
C ALA A 781 -33.30 24.26 44.12
N GLY A 782 -33.73 23.11 43.60
CA GLY A 782 -35.08 22.56 43.82
C GLY A 782 -35.89 22.29 42.53
N SER A 783 -37.06 21.66 42.69
CA SER A 783 -38.02 21.43 41.61
C SER A 783 -39.21 22.40 41.77
N GLY A 784 -39.39 23.30 40.80
CA GLY A 784 -40.40 24.36 40.81
C GLY A 784 -40.21 25.35 39.66
N ALA A 785 -41.17 26.24 39.43
CA ALA A 785 -41.09 27.29 38.40
C ALA A 785 -39.95 28.27 38.73
N LYS A 786 -38.94 28.37 37.86
CA LYS A 786 -37.74 29.17 38.07
C LYS A 786 -38.07 30.65 37.90
N THR A 787 -38.07 31.38 39.00
CA THR A 787 -38.27 32.82 39.07
C THR A 787 -37.07 33.45 39.77
N ASP A 788 -36.88 34.77 39.68
CA ASP A 788 -35.82 35.43 40.45
C ASP A 788 -35.98 35.21 41.95
N ALA A 789 -37.23 35.04 42.42
CA ALA A 789 -37.55 34.85 43.83
C ALA A 789 -37.08 33.51 44.40
N ASN A 790 -36.84 32.49 43.57
CA ASN A 790 -36.36 31.17 44.02
C ASN A 790 -34.97 30.78 43.49
N ALA A 791 -34.28 31.71 42.83
CA ALA A 791 -32.87 31.55 42.52
C ALA A 791 -32.05 31.58 43.81
N ILE A 792 -31.05 30.71 43.92
CA ILE A 792 -30.04 30.77 45.00
C ILE A 792 -28.90 31.74 44.64
N PHE A 793 -28.76 32.09 43.37
CA PHE A 793 -27.88 33.16 42.91
C PHE A 793 -28.41 33.67 41.57
N PHE A 794 -28.39 34.99 41.33
CA PHE A 794 -28.56 35.50 39.97
C PHE A 794 -27.82 36.82 39.74
N LEU A 795 -27.47 37.07 38.48
CA LEU A 795 -26.95 38.33 37.97
C LEU A 795 -27.64 38.65 36.63
N LYS A 796 -28.29 39.81 36.55
CA LYS A 796 -28.99 40.28 35.35
C LYS A 796 -28.21 41.38 34.63
N ARG A 797 -28.45 41.57 33.32
CA ARG A 797 -27.88 42.70 32.56
C ARG A 797 -28.43 44.06 32.99
N SER A 798 -29.62 44.07 33.61
CA SER A 798 -30.18 45.25 34.27
C SER A 798 -29.39 45.72 35.51
N GLY A 799 -28.41 44.94 35.98
CA GLY A 799 -27.63 45.22 37.20
C GLY A 799 -28.25 44.64 38.48
N ALA A 800 -29.44 44.04 38.42
CA ALA A 800 -30.03 43.34 39.56
C ALA A 800 -29.31 42.00 39.82
N GLY A 801 -29.00 41.70 41.08
CA GLY A 801 -28.39 40.43 41.47
C GLY A 801 -28.79 39.98 42.87
N TYR A 802 -28.71 38.67 43.11
CA TYR A 802 -29.03 38.01 44.38
C TYR A 802 -27.97 36.94 44.67
N PHE A 803 -27.56 36.79 45.94
CA PHE A 803 -26.45 35.93 46.37
C PHE A 803 -26.83 34.98 47.53
N GLY A 804 -28.04 34.40 47.51
CA GLY A 804 -28.30 33.15 48.23
C GLY A 804 -28.25 33.17 49.76
N GLY A 805 -28.48 34.31 50.41
CA GLY A 805 -28.50 34.44 51.86
C GLY A 805 -28.25 35.87 52.32
N SER A 806 -28.63 36.19 53.56
CA SER A 806 -28.30 37.48 54.17
C SER A 806 -26.78 37.62 54.19
N LEU A 807 -26.28 38.76 53.70
CA LEU A 807 -24.98 39.25 54.09
C LEU A 807 -24.98 39.22 55.63
N SER A 808 -24.26 38.29 56.26
CA SER A 808 -23.90 38.46 57.67
C SER A 808 -22.95 39.63 57.67
N ALA A 809 -23.53 40.83 57.71
CA ALA A 809 -22.84 42.06 57.96
C ALA A 809 -21.95 41.80 59.18
N GLY A 810 -20.66 42.07 59.03
CA GLY A 810 -19.76 42.05 60.18
C GLY A 810 -20.38 42.94 61.27
N THR A 811 -20.28 42.48 62.52
CA THR A 811 -20.77 43.19 63.72
C THR A 811 -20.59 44.69 63.55
N LEU A 812 -21.69 45.42 63.37
CA LEU A 812 -21.64 46.88 63.29
C LEU A 812 -21.32 47.37 64.70
N ARG A 813 -20.09 47.83 64.90
CA ARG A 813 -19.63 48.45 66.15
C ARG A 813 -19.49 49.94 65.94
N THR A 814 -20.26 50.69 66.70
CA THR A 814 -20.20 52.16 66.76
C THR A 814 -19.91 52.55 68.19
N ALA A 815 -18.92 53.43 68.37
CA ALA A 815 -18.48 53.89 69.68
C ALA A 815 -18.39 55.41 69.67
N VAL A 816 -19.10 56.06 70.59
CA VAL A 816 -18.94 57.48 70.85
C VAL A 816 -18.20 57.62 72.16
N THR A 817 -17.31 58.61 72.29
CA THR A 817 -16.54 58.85 73.51
C THR A 817 -16.44 60.35 73.76
N ASN A 818 -16.69 60.78 74.99
CA ASN A 818 -16.46 62.17 75.40
C ASN A 818 -15.09 62.33 76.08
N PRO A 819 -14.18 63.18 75.57
CA PRO A 819 -12.89 63.43 76.19
C PRO A 819 -12.86 64.66 77.14
N SER A 820 -13.96 65.42 77.27
CA SER A 820 -13.99 66.62 78.12
C SER A 820 -14.47 66.34 79.53
N TYR A 821 -13.94 67.08 80.51
CA TYR A 821 -14.41 67.06 81.89
C TYR A 821 -15.75 67.78 82.01
N ASP A 822 -16.80 67.02 82.32
CA ASP A 822 -18.13 67.55 82.66
C ASP A 822 -18.75 66.64 83.72
N PRO A 823 -18.99 67.14 84.95
CA PRO A 823 -19.62 66.37 86.02
C PRO A 823 -21.05 65.91 85.68
N ALA A 824 -21.66 66.45 84.62
CA ALA A 824 -22.95 66.06 84.06
C ALA A 824 -22.87 65.58 82.59
N ALA A 825 -21.72 65.04 82.15
CA ALA A 825 -21.49 64.67 80.76
C ALA A 825 -22.59 63.76 80.19
N GLN A 826 -22.98 64.04 78.94
CA GLN A 826 -23.96 63.25 78.20
C GLN A 826 -23.37 62.77 76.87
N LEU A 827 -23.71 61.54 76.48
CA LEU A 827 -23.24 60.94 75.24
C LEU A 827 -24.41 60.29 74.51
N VAL A 828 -24.64 60.66 73.25
CA VAL A 828 -25.70 60.09 72.41
C VAL A 828 -25.07 59.23 71.32
N ASP A 829 -25.57 58.01 71.15
CA ASP A 829 -25.16 57.05 70.11
C ASP A 829 -26.40 56.55 69.35
N GLY A 830 -26.42 56.72 68.01
CA GLY A 830 -27.52 56.34 67.11
C GLY A 830 -27.81 57.37 66.01
N PRO A 831 -28.74 57.09 65.07
CA PRO A 831 -29.74 56.01 65.05
C PRO A 831 -29.26 54.62 64.59
N PHE A 832 -29.77 53.55 65.23
CA PHE A 832 -29.50 52.13 64.90
C PHE A 832 -30.76 51.35 64.54
N GLY A 833 -30.78 50.67 63.39
CA GLY A 833 -31.89 49.82 62.98
C GLY A 833 -31.49 48.35 62.95
N SER A 834 -32.05 47.52 63.83
CA SER A 834 -31.72 46.08 63.93
C SER A 834 -32.72 45.15 63.23
N ASN A 835 -33.64 45.70 62.44
CA ASN A 835 -34.73 44.98 61.78
C ASN A 835 -35.51 44.00 62.70
N GLY A 836 -35.64 44.35 64.00
CA GLY A 836 -36.28 43.52 65.02
C GLY A 836 -35.33 42.70 65.90
N GLY A 837 -34.02 42.74 65.65
CA GLY A 837 -32.99 42.07 66.45
C GLY A 837 -32.62 42.79 67.76
N THR A 838 -31.89 42.07 68.61
CA THR A 838 -31.35 42.56 69.89
C THR A 838 -30.14 43.46 69.65
N ILE A 839 -29.96 44.53 70.45
CA ILE A 839 -28.77 45.40 70.40
C ILE A 839 -28.06 45.35 71.76
N ASN A 840 -26.75 45.10 71.79
CA ASN A 840 -25.97 45.24 73.02
C ASN A 840 -25.35 46.63 73.11
N VAL A 841 -25.53 47.27 74.27
CA VAL A 841 -25.05 48.62 74.57
C VAL A 841 -24.10 48.55 75.75
N VAL A 842 -22.82 48.82 75.52
CA VAL A 842 -21.79 48.87 76.57
C VAL A 842 -21.52 50.33 76.92
N CYS A 843 -21.72 50.69 78.18
CA CYS A 843 -21.37 52.01 78.69
C CYS A 843 -20.22 51.88 79.70
N SER A 844 -19.15 52.64 79.52
CA SER A 844 -17.99 52.65 80.41
C SER A 844 -17.52 54.05 80.72
N LEU A 845 -17.07 54.27 81.96
CA LEU A 845 -16.45 55.50 82.43
C LEU A 845 -15.08 55.19 83.03
N SER A 846 -14.12 56.05 82.72
CA SER A 846 -12.87 56.18 83.48
C SER A 846 -12.71 57.64 83.92
N TRP A 847 -12.50 57.86 85.21
CA TRP A 847 -12.28 59.18 85.78
C TRP A 847 -11.08 59.16 86.74
N GLN A 848 -10.19 60.12 86.61
CA GLN A 848 -9.02 60.29 87.48
C GLN A 848 -8.79 61.77 87.80
N HIS A 849 -8.46 62.06 89.05
CA HIS A 849 -8.05 63.37 89.53
C HIS A 849 -6.76 63.23 90.33
N GLY A 850 -5.65 63.62 89.72
CA GLY A 850 -4.34 63.71 90.34
C GLY A 850 -4.05 65.13 90.80
N ARG A 851 -3.56 65.29 92.02
CA ARG A 851 -3.03 66.54 92.57
C ARG A 851 -1.62 66.29 93.07
N SER A 852 -0.71 67.22 92.81
CA SER A 852 0.64 67.19 93.34
C SER A 852 1.04 68.55 93.89
N SER A 853 1.84 68.56 94.96
CA SER A 853 2.33 69.80 95.54
C SER A 853 3.66 69.57 96.23
N ARG A 854 4.58 70.53 96.12
CA ARG A 854 5.80 70.62 96.94
C ARG A 854 5.57 71.40 98.23
N GLY A 855 4.48 72.16 98.31
CA GLY A 855 4.12 73.04 99.43
C GLY A 855 3.10 72.50 100.41
N ASP A 856 2.39 71.41 100.09
CA ASP A 856 1.30 70.87 100.90
C ASP A 856 1.36 69.34 101.09
N ASN A 857 0.87 68.87 102.24
CA ASN A 857 0.50 67.45 102.44
C ASN A 857 -1.01 67.27 102.29
N TYR A 858 -1.43 66.12 101.76
CA TYR A 858 -2.84 65.78 101.57
C TYR A 858 -3.37 64.88 102.69
N VAL A 859 -4.62 65.09 103.08
CA VAL A 859 -5.35 64.24 104.03
C VAL A 859 -6.74 63.96 103.46
N ALA A 860 -7.13 62.67 103.44
CA ALA A 860 -8.46 62.28 103.01
C ALA A 860 -9.51 62.75 104.04
N GLY A 861 -10.53 63.46 103.57
CA GLY A 861 -11.67 63.94 104.36
C GLY A 861 -12.89 63.02 104.26
N SER A 862 -14.04 63.49 104.73
CA SER A 862 -15.32 62.77 104.67
C SER A 862 -15.86 62.66 103.23
N GLY A 863 -16.56 61.56 102.94
CA GLY A 863 -17.16 61.28 101.63
C GLY A 863 -16.56 60.05 100.96
N SER A 864 -17.03 59.72 99.76
CA SER A 864 -16.51 58.64 98.92
C SER A 864 -16.54 59.08 97.46
N ASN A 865 -15.58 58.59 96.67
CA ASN A 865 -15.61 58.77 95.23
C ASN A 865 -16.66 57.80 94.68
N ALA A 866 -17.70 58.30 94.03
CA ALA A 866 -18.73 57.47 93.42
C ALA A 866 -19.26 58.12 92.15
N VAL A 867 -19.71 57.31 91.21
CA VAL A 867 -20.34 57.76 89.98
C VAL A 867 -21.62 57.01 89.71
N THR A 868 -22.66 57.71 89.26
CA THR A 868 -23.89 57.09 88.76
C THR A 868 -24.05 57.40 87.28
N ILE A 869 -24.36 56.37 86.50
CA ILE A 869 -24.62 56.44 85.06
C ILE A 869 -26.08 56.06 84.81
N TRP A 870 -26.80 56.91 84.08
CA TRP A 870 -28.15 56.66 83.59
C TRP A 870 -28.12 56.48 82.07
N LEU A 871 -28.61 55.34 81.58
CA LEU A 871 -28.78 55.07 80.15
C LEU A 871 -30.24 55.25 79.76
N TYR A 872 -30.46 56.11 78.80
CA TYR A 872 -31.75 56.38 78.18
C TYR A 872 -31.81 55.80 76.77
N ARG A 873 -33.03 55.48 76.31
CA ARG A 873 -33.30 54.99 74.96
C ARG A 873 -34.50 55.72 74.34
N THR A 874 -34.38 56.03 73.05
CA THR A 874 -35.47 56.48 72.19
C THR A 874 -35.67 55.49 71.03
N ILE A 875 -36.93 55.14 70.70
CA ILE A 875 -37.28 54.27 69.56
C ILE A 875 -38.11 55.09 68.57
N GLY A 876 -37.64 55.24 67.33
CA GLY A 876 -38.26 56.09 66.31
C GLY A 876 -38.42 57.53 66.79
N ALA A 877 -39.65 58.05 66.73
CA ALA A 877 -40.02 59.37 67.25
C ALA A 877 -40.72 59.29 68.64
N GLY A 878 -40.59 58.17 69.36
CA GLY A 878 -41.19 57.99 70.68
C GLY A 878 -40.53 58.84 71.78
N ALA A 879 -41.12 58.83 72.98
CA ALA A 879 -40.52 59.48 74.14
C ALA A 879 -39.28 58.71 74.63
N GLU A 880 -38.31 59.45 75.18
CA GLU A 880 -37.10 58.88 75.75
C GLU A 880 -37.40 58.19 77.09
N ALA A 881 -36.93 56.95 77.26
CA ALA A 881 -37.14 56.14 78.46
C ALA A 881 -35.80 55.79 79.13
N LEU A 882 -35.74 55.88 80.46
CA LEU A 882 -34.59 55.38 81.26
C LEU A 882 -34.60 53.85 81.22
N VAL A 883 -33.53 53.24 80.70
CA VAL A 883 -33.43 51.78 80.52
C VAL A 883 -32.49 51.09 81.50
N GLN A 884 -31.49 51.79 82.03
CA GLN A 884 -30.55 51.23 83.02
C GLN A 884 -29.93 52.34 83.89
N THR A 885 -29.73 52.04 85.18
CA THR A 885 -28.93 52.85 86.11
C THR A 885 -27.81 51.99 86.69
N ALA A 886 -26.58 52.49 86.71
CA ALA A 886 -25.43 51.81 87.31
C ALA A 886 -24.62 52.76 88.18
N THR A 887 -24.23 52.33 89.37
CA THR A 887 -23.41 53.11 90.30
C THR A 887 -22.09 52.37 90.57
N PHE A 888 -20.98 53.09 90.46
CA PHE A 888 -19.62 52.56 90.69
C PHE A 888 -18.92 53.40 91.75
N SER A 889 -18.14 52.74 92.61
CA SER A 889 -17.36 53.40 93.66
C SER A 889 -15.87 53.44 93.27
N GLY A 890 -15.18 54.49 93.68
CA GLY A 890 -13.76 54.71 93.42
C GLY A 890 -12.89 54.70 94.67
N ALA A 891 -11.61 54.96 94.48
CA ALA A 891 -10.59 54.97 95.53
C ALA A 891 -9.85 56.31 95.61
N THR A 892 -9.29 56.61 96.77
CA THR A 892 -8.39 57.74 97.01
C THR A 892 -7.05 57.19 97.52
N SER A 893 -5.95 57.56 96.87
CA SER A 893 -4.58 57.20 97.26
C SER A 893 -3.79 58.47 97.54
N ILE A 894 -3.14 58.54 98.70
CA ILE A 894 -2.35 59.70 99.12
C ILE A 894 -0.97 59.23 99.52
N VAL A 895 0.05 59.86 98.95
CA VAL A 895 1.46 59.65 99.30
C VAL A 895 2.08 61.00 99.60
N ASN A 896 2.36 61.25 100.89
CA ASN A 896 3.03 62.47 101.33
C ASN A 896 4.53 62.23 101.47
N SER A 897 5.35 63.19 101.01
CA SER A 897 6.80 63.13 101.14
C SER A 897 7.30 64.02 102.28
N SER A 898 8.33 63.55 102.99
CA SER A 898 9.04 64.34 104.01
C SER A 898 10.26 65.09 103.46
N ASP A 899 10.60 64.95 102.17
CA ASP A 899 11.72 65.59 101.49
C ASP A 899 11.24 66.83 100.69
N PRO A 900 11.80 68.05 100.90
CA PRO A 900 11.27 69.29 100.31
C PRO A 900 11.40 69.37 98.78
N ASP A 901 12.29 68.58 98.17
CA ASP A 901 12.45 68.56 96.72
C ASP A 901 11.54 67.51 96.02
N THR A 902 10.89 66.65 96.81
CA THR A 902 10.01 65.58 96.33
C THR A 902 8.53 65.95 96.58
N GLN A 903 7.69 65.78 95.56
CA GLN A 903 6.26 66.15 95.60
C GLN A 903 5.44 65.19 96.47
N SER A 904 4.50 65.73 97.25
CA SER A 904 3.38 64.97 97.80
C SER A 904 2.31 64.82 96.71
N THR A 905 1.62 63.67 96.67
CA THR A 905 0.63 63.35 95.63
C THR A 905 -0.66 62.81 96.23
N CYS A 906 -1.79 63.20 95.64
CA CYS A 906 -3.10 62.64 95.90
C CYS A 906 -3.72 62.24 94.55
N SER A 907 -4.20 61.00 94.46
CA SER A 907 -4.88 60.49 93.27
C SER A 907 -6.22 59.90 93.65
N GLN A 908 -7.28 60.38 93.02
CA GLN A 908 -8.64 59.85 93.14
C GLN A 908 -9.02 59.23 91.80
N SER A 909 -9.56 58.01 91.80
CA SER A 909 -9.96 57.33 90.57
C SER A 909 -11.29 56.61 90.71
N ILE A 910 -12.08 56.60 89.63
CA ILE A 910 -13.32 55.83 89.49
C ILE A 910 -13.33 55.20 88.10
N ASP A 911 -13.45 53.88 88.03
CA ASP A 911 -13.62 53.14 86.78
C ASP A 911 -14.87 52.27 86.89
N GLY A 912 -15.67 52.22 85.82
CA GLY A 912 -16.92 51.47 85.83
C GLY A 912 -17.39 51.15 84.43
N SER A 913 -18.02 49.99 84.24
CA SER A 913 -18.69 49.64 82.99
C SER A 913 -19.88 48.72 83.23
N PHE A 914 -20.88 48.80 82.37
CA PHE A 914 -21.96 47.84 82.31
C PHE A 914 -22.40 47.61 80.85
N THR A 915 -23.05 46.47 80.63
CA THR A 915 -23.68 46.13 79.35
C THR A 915 -25.18 46.04 79.54
N TYR A 916 -25.93 46.75 78.70
CA TYR A 916 -27.37 46.65 78.58
C TYR A 916 -27.74 45.95 77.27
N THR A 917 -28.55 44.90 77.34
CA THR A 917 -29.04 44.17 76.16
C THR A 917 -30.46 44.64 75.86
N ASP A 918 -30.63 45.38 74.77
CA ASP A 918 -31.92 45.88 74.32
C ASP A 918 -32.64 44.85 73.44
N THR A 919 -33.62 44.16 74.02
CA THR A 919 -34.46 43.14 73.37
C THR A 919 -35.75 43.68 72.76
N ALA A 920 -35.93 45.00 72.63
CA ALA A 920 -37.15 45.55 72.03
C ALA A 920 -37.33 45.05 70.59
N ALA A 921 -38.40 44.33 70.28
CA ALA A 921 -38.65 43.80 68.94
C ALA A 921 -39.23 44.90 68.00
N SER A 922 -38.40 45.86 67.63
CA SER A 922 -38.78 46.99 66.76
C SER A 922 -37.87 47.08 65.54
N ASN A 923 -38.48 47.34 64.39
CA ASN A 923 -37.84 47.68 63.12
C ASN A 923 -37.61 49.21 62.96
N GLN A 924 -37.99 50.01 63.96
CA GLN A 924 -37.69 51.44 64.02
C GLN A 924 -36.30 51.69 64.63
N ASN A 925 -35.65 52.77 64.20
CA ASN A 925 -34.33 53.15 64.68
C ASN A 925 -34.30 53.42 66.19
N ARG A 926 -33.23 53.01 66.87
CA ARG A 926 -33.00 53.25 68.31
C ARG A 926 -31.84 54.21 68.51
N ILE A 927 -31.97 55.10 69.48
CA ILE A 927 -30.94 56.05 69.90
C ILE A 927 -30.73 55.87 71.40
N TYR A 928 -29.47 55.77 71.84
CA TYR A 928 -29.11 55.62 73.24
C TYR A 928 -28.39 56.86 73.75
N ARG A 929 -28.73 57.31 74.96
CA ARG A 929 -28.07 58.46 75.61
C ARG A 929 -27.62 58.10 77.01
N ALA A 930 -26.32 58.15 77.27
CA ALA A 930 -25.75 57.96 78.61
C ALA A 930 -25.54 59.32 79.28
N VAL A 931 -25.91 59.44 80.56
CA VAL A 931 -25.71 60.62 81.41
C VAL A 931 -24.97 60.19 82.67
N VAL A 932 -23.98 60.97 83.10
CA VAL A 932 -23.18 60.66 84.29
C VAL A 932 -23.31 61.74 85.38
N ALA A 933 -23.19 61.33 86.65
CA ALA A 933 -23.01 62.24 87.79
C ALA A 933 -21.93 61.71 88.74
N ILE A 934 -20.89 62.51 88.99
CA ILE A 934 -19.73 62.14 89.82
C ILE A 934 -19.81 62.85 91.17
N THR A 935 -19.61 62.10 92.25
CA THR A 935 -19.39 62.59 93.62
C THR A 935 -17.94 62.29 94.02
N GLN A 936 -17.23 63.29 94.51
CA GLN A 936 -15.82 63.17 94.91
C GLN A 936 -15.68 63.20 96.43
N GLN A 937 -14.77 62.39 96.97
CA GLN A 937 -14.36 62.48 98.37
C GLN A 937 -13.62 63.79 98.61
N ASN A 938 -13.91 64.46 99.72
CA ASN A 938 -13.22 65.70 100.06
C ASN A 938 -11.75 65.41 100.43
N VAL A 939 -10.82 66.23 99.95
CA VAL A 939 -9.38 66.14 100.29
C VAL A 939 -8.92 67.50 100.78
N THR A 940 -8.40 67.55 102.00
CA THR A 940 -7.88 68.78 102.62
C THR A 940 -6.36 68.80 102.56
N THR A 941 -5.78 69.98 102.37
CA THR A 941 -4.34 70.20 102.40
C THR A 941 -3.89 70.84 103.70
N THR A 942 -2.69 70.48 104.17
CA THR A 942 -2.00 71.17 105.26
C THR A 942 -0.67 71.73 104.77
N PRO A 943 -0.38 73.04 105.00
CA PRO A 943 0.84 73.68 104.51
C PRO A 943 2.11 73.05 105.08
N ARG A 944 3.15 72.98 104.25
CA ARG A 944 4.49 72.51 104.59
C ARG A 944 5.49 73.68 104.62
N PRO A 945 6.36 73.80 105.64
CA PRO A 945 7.31 74.91 105.72
C PRO A 945 8.35 74.87 104.59
N GLY A 946 8.44 75.96 103.80
CA GLY A 946 9.50 76.18 102.79
C GLY A 946 9.19 75.78 101.34
N GLY A 947 7.99 75.32 101.02
CA GLY A 947 7.61 74.92 99.65
C GLY A 947 6.92 76.03 98.84
N GLY A 948 7.09 76.00 97.51
CA GLY A 948 6.41 76.89 96.55
C GLY A 948 4.94 76.51 96.31
N SER A 949 4.25 77.31 95.49
CA SER A 949 2.82 77.18 95.14
C SER A 949 2.45 75.77 94.61
N ALA A 950 1.20 75.35 94.84
CA ALA A 950 0.67 74.08 94.35
C ALA A 950 0.79 73.93 92.81
N ASP A 951 1.09 72.71 92.35
CA ASP A 951 1.10 72.38 90.92
C ASP A 951 -0.35 72.28 90.40
N PRO A 952 -0.59 72.50 89.09
CA PRO A 952 -1.92 72.37 88.52
C PRO A 952 -2.44 70.93 88.61
N ASP A 953 -3.71 70.80 88.99
CA ASP A 953 -4.42 69.53 89.03
C ASP A 953 -4.48 68.85 87.64
N VAL A 954 -4.31 67.54 87.62
CA VAL A 954 -4.49 66.69 86.43
C VAL A 954 -5.84 65.99 86.55
N LEU A 955 -6.78 66.36 85.69
CA LEU A 955 -8.12 65.75 85.63
C LEU A 955 -8.31 65.04 84.29
N TYR A 956 -8.70 63.78 84.36
CA TYR A 956 -9.04 62.94 83.22
C TYR A 956 -10.45 62.38 83.39
N GLN A 957 -11.31 62.55 82.39
CA GLN A 957 -12.61 61.90 82.34
C GLN A 957 -12.84 61.37 80.93
N ARG A 958 -13.31 60.12 80.84
CA ARG A 958 -13.69 59.49 79.59
C ARG A 958 -14.97 58.70 79.79
N LEU A 959 -16.07 59.14 79.16
CA LEU A 959 -17.31 58.37 79.05
C LEU A 959 -17.39 57.79 77.64
N THR A 960 -17.59 56.47 77.52
CA THR A 960 -17.71 55.74 76.26
C THR A 960 -19.04 55.00 76.20
N LEU A 961 -19.71 55.05 75.05
CA LEU A 961 -20.93 54.29 74.76
C LEU A 961 -20.69 53.54 73.45
N ILE A 962 -20.84 52.21 73.48
CA ILE A 962 -20.61 51.32 72.35
C ILE A 962 -21.87 50.52 72.09
N THR A 963 -22.33 50.52 70.85
CA THR A 963 -23.43 49.68 70.37
C THR A 963 -22.90 48.59 69.47
N THR A 964 -23.42 47.37 69.63
CA THR A 964 -23.13 46.24 68.74
C THR A 964 -24.42 45.51 68.37
N GLU A 965 -24.67 45.41 67.07
CA GLU A 965 -25.74 44.59 66.49
C GLU A 965 -25.29 43.15 66.24
#